data_AF-A0A925BP59-F1
#
_entry.id   AF-A0A925BP59-F1
#
_cell.length_a   1.000
_cell.length_b   1.000
_cell.length_c   1.000
_cell.angle_alpha   90.00
_cell.angle_beta   90.00
_cell.angle_gamma   90.00
#
_symmetry.space_group_name_H-M   'P 1'
#
loop_
_entity.id
_entity.type
_entity.pdbx_description
1 polymer ?
#
loop_
_entity_poly.entity_id
_entity_poly.type
_entity_poly.pdbx_seq_one_letter_code
_entity_poly.pdbx_strand_id
1 'polypeptide(L)'
;MDYKAFVSSTFMDLQHHRAHVIRELRKAGFSVDPMEEWTSAAQEPKVLSTNRLDGCKLCVLLVARRRGHVPDGERLSITQMEADEAKRRGIDVLTFLLDDGISEADWPWDERDKPEVEAWRKDIREHAVVSKFTKGPASIDLSPALVRWVKDKGADVALDLYLNLVEQEHGTIQFLGMPQLKDNPNAPIHRLYVEPAVADRWVSPDMDPKEWPKTEPVLDAVVRHPAMVLLGDPGSGKSTLVSWVAWQLAKHYWNATSPWTEGLGRLVPLPFILRNLGIGRGVTWGSLLQAFLDQPMAKLLGMTDLDKILRDGRAIVMLDGLDEIGNPETRRTLREAVWEGMEKFPQCRWLLTSRIVGYDEVAFHERRVPVEFSEKDQIELELRGPPRLRPGMDVGDAGRAHRWFSNPMEGEEMTRVVIAEVHYVVPFDDARVNQFSDNWFTLRVETEFNRQELLRAFVEAVRAHDSTRKLGRIPNLLTMMALIFRVRARLPHGRALLYNEIAQAYLETIEFVRKLPGHPGTLGEKKRWLARVGFEMQRRRGAKKGASQTSEVSEQQTDEILASGNDVRRWIAAAMAESGKGGSNDDAARFVEFLARRSGLLLPRGEDQFAFLHLSFQEYFAACFLQDQIVSPDWQSGGAGKVADGASKKEVSESANEPLWRETLILLVELFAHEQPRWLPALRECLFGADVMGRSSLVRTREHGWWDRLLDMVRRHEPQARDNGDRVMLLARLAIDPQAGFVDSDRGQAIRACWHWEFAEQKKWADRYWARRALVAHTLLTADKGERLAINELLVEAAKELQVTTLSLANRGVSDLSPLAGLSGLNSLKLYKTPVSDLSPLAGLSGLTSLDLSATPVSDLSPLAGLSGLTWLNLNGTQVSDLSPLAGLSGLTWLDLRNTRVSDLSPLAGLSGLTWVELRNTPVSDLSPLAGLTKLSHVWVSARENLKIPESLRG
;
A
#
# COMPACT_ATOMS: atom_id res chain seq x y z
N MET A 1 35.78 0.58 11.37
CA MET A 1 36.43 0.77 12.69
C MET A 1 35.73 1.93 13.37
N ASP A 2 35.46 1.88 14.67
CA ASP A 2 34.82 3.02 15.36
C ASP A 2 35.85 4.14 15.62
N TYR A 3 35.59 5.33 15.07
CA TYR A 3 36.37 6.54 15.39
C TYR A 3 35.92 7.09 16.74
N LYS A 4 36.58 6.63 17.79
CA LYS A 4 36.31 7.08 19.15
C LYS A 4 37.06 8.38 19.46
N ALA A 5 36.35 9.36 20.02
CA ALA A 5 36.92 10.59 20.52
C ALA A 5 36.67 10.75 22.03
N PHE A 6 37.61 11.41 22.70
CA PHE A 6 37.55 11.73 24.12
C PHE A 6 37.48 13.25 24.31
N VAL A 7 36.74 13.72 25.32
CA VAL A 7 36.65 15.15 25.65
C VAL A 7 37.11 15.36 27.08
N SER A 8 38.27 16.00 27.23
CA SER A 8 38.89 16.36 28.51
C SER A 8 38.63 17.83 28.81
N SER A 9 38.24 18.17 30.04
CA SER A 9 37.94 19.56 30.43
C SER A 9 38.14 19.83 31.92
N THR A 10 38.45 21.07 32.29
CA THR A 10 39.03 21.43 33.59
C THR A 10 38.15 21.44 34.84
N PHE A 11 36.82 21.54 34.82
CA PHE A 11 36.02 21.55 36.08
C PHE A 11 34.51 21.45 35.78
N MET A 12 33.64 21.51 36.79
CA MET A 12 32.18 21.57 36.62
C MET A 12 31.70 22.81 35.82
N ASP A 13 32.47 23.91 35.80
CA ASP A 13 32.13 25.14 35.08
C ASP A 13 32.10 24.97 33.54
N LEU A 14 32.79 23.96 33.02
CA LEU A 14 32.79 23.62 31.59
C LEU A 14 31.76 22.55 31.22
N GLN A 15 30.83 22.19 32.11
CA GLN A 15 29.83 21.14 31.84
C GLN A 15 29.05 21.38 30.54
N HIS A 16 28.50 22.59 30.36
CA HIS A 16 27.76 22.93 29.14
C HIS A 16 28.64 23.01 27.89
N HIS A 17 29.91 23.40 28.03
CA HIS A 17 30.89 23.46 26.94
C HIS A 17 31.26 22.05 26.47
N ARG A 18 31.54 21.14 27.40
CA ARG A 18 31.80 19.72 27.13
C ARG A 18 30.59 19.05 26.48
N ALA A 19 29.38 19.27 26.99
CA ALA A 19 28.16 18.75 26.37
C ALA A 19 27.98 19.24 24.93
N HIS A 20 28.32 20.51 24.66
CA HIS A 20 28.34 21.06 23.30
C HIS A 20 29.35 20.34 22.40
N VAL A 21 30.60 20.20 22.84
CA VAL A 21 31.66 19.50 22.08
C VAL A 21 31.30 18.04 21.80
N ILE A 22 30.80 17.30 22.80
CA ILE A 22 30.35 15.91 22.62
C ILE A 22 29.28 15.84 21.53
N ARG A 23 28.33 16.77 21.53
CA ARG A 23 27.27 16.83 20.52
C ARG A 23 27.84 17.12 19.12
N GLU A 24 28.75 18.07 18.98
CA GLU A 24 29.34 18.40 17.68
C GLU A 24 30.27 17.29 17.16
N LEU A 25 31.01 16.58 18.03
CA LEU A 25 31.79 15.39 17.65
C LEU A 25 30.89 14.26 17.16
N ARG A 26 29.77 13.99 17.84
CA ARG A 26 28.79 12.98 17.40
C ARG A 26 28.21 13.33 16.04
N LYS A 27 27.87 14.60 15.80
CA LYS A 27 27.43 15.10 14.48
C LYS A 27 28.51 14.99 13.39
N ALA A 28 29.77 14.84 13.77
CA ALA A 28 30.89 14.63 12.86
C ALA A 28 31.23 13.14 12.65
N GLY A 29 30.45 12.20 13.22
CA GLY A 29 30.62 10.75 13.03
C GLY A 29 31.50 10.06 14.07
N PHE A 30 31.90 10.78 15.13
CA PHE A 30 32.70 10.19 16.22
C PHE A 30 31.83 9.52 17.27
N SER A 31 32.29 8.36 17.76
CA SER A 31 31.79 7.75 18.99
C SER A 31 32.41 8.47 20.20
N VAL A 32 31.59 8.96 21.13
CA VAL A 32 32.05 9.72 22.30
C VAL A 32 31.34 9.22 23.55
N ASP A 33 32.14 8.73 24.50
CA ASP A 33 31.69 8.23 25.79
C ASP A 33 31.33 9.41 26.73
N PRO A 34 30.09 9.50 27.26
CA PRO A 34 29.66 10.62 28.09
C PRO A 34 30.33 10.61 29.47
N MET A 35 30.98 11.71 29.84
CA MET A 35 31.82 11.79 31.04
C MET A 35 31.04 11.88 32.39
N GLU A 36 29.71 11.90 32.36
CA GLU A 36 28.89 12.33 33.49
C GLU A 36 28.13 11.17 34.14
N GLU A 37 28.79 10.49 35.09
CA GLU A 37 28.17 9.88 36.27
C GLU A 37 29.30 9.33 37.15
N TRP A 38 29.66 10.06 38.22
CA TRP A 38 30.51 9.52 39.29
C TRP A 38 29.76 9.60 40.61
N THR A 39 29.58 8.44 41.25
CA THR A 39 29.35 8.32 42.69
C THR A 39 30.70 8.14 43.38
N SER A 40 30.88 8.75 44.54
CA SER A 40 32.16 8.92 45.25
C SER A 40 32.77 7.63 45.85
N ALA A 41 32.54 6.46 45.26
CA ALA A 41 32.89 5.16 45.84
C ALA A 41 33.59 4.18 44.89
N ALA A 42 33.96 4.58 43.67
CA ALA A 42 34.65 3.69 42.71
C ALA A 42 36.16 3.94 42.67
N GLN A 43 36.92 2.88 42.33
CA GLN A 43 38.39 2.82 42.16
C GLN A 43 39.03 4.12 41.63
N GLU A 44 40.23 4.45 42.12
CA GLU A 44 40.98 5.69 41.85
C GLU A 44 40.65 6.36 40.49
N PRO A 45 40.18 7.63 40.50
CA PRO A 45 39.80 8.38 39.29
C PRO A 45 40.83 8.35 38.16
N LYS A 46 42.10 8.14 38.50
CA LYS A 46 43.25 8.00 37.60
C LYS A 46 43.14 6.83 36.62
N VAL A 47 42.81 5.63 37.10
CA VAL A 47 42.75 4.41 36.27
C VAL A 47 41.54 4.45 35.35
N LEU A 48 40.39 4.91 35.87
CA LEU A 48 39.17 5.02 35.09
C LEU A 48 39.24 6.09 34.00
N SER A 49 39.85 7.24 34.29
CA SER A 49 40.05 8.30 33.29
C SER A 49 41.00 7.87 32.16
N THR A 50 42.13 7.24 32.48
CA THR A 50 43.11 6.79 31.48
C THR A 50 42.64 5.60 30.63
N ASN A 51 41.85 4.68 31.20
CA ASN A 51 41.24 3.58 30.42
C ASN A 51 40.22 4.09 29.38
N ARG A 52 39.62 5.27 29.57
CA ARG A 52 38.65 5.80 28.59
C ARG A 52 39.29 6.28 27.29
N LEU A 53 40.58 6.57 27.32
CA LEU A 53 41.39 6.83 26.12
C LEU A 53 41.62 5.58 25.27
N ASP A 54 41.27 4.39 25.77
CA ASP A 54 41.38 3.14 25.00
C ASP A 54 40.53 3.22 23.73
N GLY A 55 41.19 2.96 22.59
CA GLY A 55 40.59 3.01 21.26
C GLY A 55 40.37 4.42 20.69
N CYS A 56 40.63 5.49 21.46
CA CYS A 56 40.45 6.86 20.98
C CYS A 56 41.51 7.24 19.93
N LYS A 57 41.07 7.96 18.89
CA LYS A 57 41.94 8.56 17.86
C LYS A 57 42.07 10.06 17.99
N LEU A 58 41.14 10.68 18.72
CA LEU A 58 41.07 12.12 18.91
C LEU A 58 40.76 12.44 20.38
N CYS A 59 41.44 13.43 20.94
CA CYS A 59 41.15 14.00 22.24
C CYS A 59 40.89 15.51 22.08
N VAL A 60 39.76 16.01 22.55
CA VAL A 60 39.48 17.46 22.62
C VAL A 60 39.74 17.92 24.04
N LEU A 61 40.68 18.85 24.19
CA LEU A 61 41.10 19.40 25.48
C LEU A 61 40.55 20.82 25.66
N LEU A 62 39.74 21.05 26.70
CA LEU A 62 39.18 22.36 27.05
C LEU A 62 39.87 22.91 28.30
N VAL A 63 40.50 24.09 28.19
CA VAL A 63 41.26 24.71 29.28
C VAL A 63 40.75 26.12 29.60
N ALA A 64 40.22 26.29 30.82
CA ALA A 64 39.75 27.58 31.35
C ALA A 64 40.70 28.15 32.42
N ARG A 65 40.17 28.83 33.45
CA ARG A 65 40.92 29.49 34.55
C ARG A 65 40.99 28.69 35.85
N ARG A 66 40.50 27.44 35.86
CA ARG A 66 40.52 26.54 37.03
C ARG A 66 41.34 25.30 36.71
N ARG A 67 42.06 24.78 37.69
CA ARG A 67 43.03 23.67 37.51
C ARG A 67 42.37 22.30 37.36
N GLY A 68 41.22 22.10 37.98
CA GLY A 68 40.56 20.80 38.08
C GLY A 68 40.95 20.04 39.34
N HIS A 69 40.36 18.84 39.52
CA HIS A 69 40.66 18.00 40.68
C HIS A 69 42.06 17.39 40.55
N VAL A 70 42.88 17.55 41.59
CA VAL A 70 44.20 16.93 41.75
C VAL A 70 44.05 15.78 42.75
N PRO A 71 44.26 14.51 42.34
CA PRO A 71 44.20 13.37 43.25
C PRO A 71 45.26 13.44 44.36
N ASP A 72 44.98 12.80 45.49
CA ASP A 72 45.91 12.76 46.63
C ASP A 72 47.27 12.17 46.20
N GLY A 73 48.36 12.89 46.50
CA GLY A 73 49.73 12.48 46.18
C GLY A 73 50.22 12.87 44.77
N GLU A 74 49.38 13.46 43.93
CA GLU A 74 49.73 13.88 42.57
C GLU A 74 50.03 15.39 42.48
N ARG A 75 50.83 15.79 41.47
CA ARG A 75 51.13 17.21 41.17
C ARG A 75 50.28 17.78 40.03
N LEU A 76 49.68 16.91 39.21
CA LEU A 76 48.91 17.27 38.02
C LEU A 76 47.42 17.00 38.28
N SER A 77 46.54 17.82 37.70
CA SER A 77 45.11 17.54 37.73
C SER A 77 44.75 16.40 36.78
N ILE A 78 43.59 15.77 36.99
CA ILE A 78 43.10 14.69 36.10
C ILE A 78 43.13 15.12 34.62
N THR A 79 42.70 16.35 34.32
CA THR A 79 42.69 16.90 32.94
C THR A 79 44.09 17.03 32.35
N GLN A 80 45.10 17.41 33.15
CA GLN A 80 46.51 17.44 32.72
C GLN A 80 47.03 16.02 32.45
N MET A 81 46.72 15.08 33.35
CA MET A 81 47.10 13.68 33.20
C MET A 81 46.46 13.04 31.96
N GLU A 82 45.20 13.34 31.66
CA GLU A 82 44.48 12.91 30.45
C GLU A 82 45.15 13.42 29.17
N ALA A 83 45.50 14.71 29.13
CA ALA A 83 46.17 15.32 27.98
C ALA A 83 47.56 14.71 27.74
N ASP A 84 48.33 14.48 28.80
CA ASP A 84 49.66 13.89 28.72
C ASP A 84 49.59 12.40 28.34
N GLU A 85 48.61 11.66 28.87
CA GLU A 85 48.35 10.28 28.48
C GLU A 85 47.96 10.18 27.00
N ALA A 86 47.06 11.04 26.53
CA ALA A 86 46.63 11.08 25.14
C ALA A 86 47.84 11.27 24.21
N LYS A 87 48.69 12.26 24.50
CA LYS A 87 49.95 12.49 23.76
C LYS A 87 50.87 11.27 23.81
N ARG A 88 51.03 10.63 24.98
CA ARG A 88 51.90 9.45 25.14
C ARG A 88 51.43 8.25 24.34
N ARG A 89 50.11 8.08 24.19
CA ARG A 89 49.48 7.03 23.39
C ARG A 89 49.40 7.36 21.89
N GLY A 90 49.89 8.53 21.47
CA GLY A 90 49.82 8.98 20.07
C GLY A 90 48.42 9.39 19.61
N ILE A 91 47.54 9.76 20.54
CA ILE A 91 46.20 10.30 20.26
C ILE A 91 46.35 11.79 19.96
N ASP A 92 45.77 12.27 18.86
CA ASP A 92 45.86 13.69 18.53
C ASP A 92 45.02 14.53 19.50
N VAL A 93 45.57 15.66 19.94
CA VAL A 93 44.92 16.54 20.91
C VAL A 93 44.54 17.87 20.25
N LEU A 94 43.24 18.15 20.13
CA LEU A 94 42.71 19.44 19.71
C LEU A 94 42.46 20.31 20.95
N THR A 95 43.25 21.38 21.09
CA THR A 95 43.23 22.20 22.30
C THR A 95 42.40 23.47 22.10
N PHE A 96 41.43 23.70 22.98
CA PHE A 96 40.63 24.91 23.06
C PHE A 96 40.91 25.63 24.39
N LEU A 97 41.30 26.90 24.29
CA LEU A 97 41.69 27.73 25.42
C LEU A 97 40.71 28.89 25.58
N LEU A 98 40.24 29.14 26.81
CA LEU A 98 39.38 30.29 27.10
C LEU A 98 40.12 31.59 26.71
N ASP A 99 39.44 32.49 26.01
CA ASP A 99 40.05 33.74 25.55
C ASP A 99 40.45 34.62 26.74
N ASP A 100 41.65 35.20 26.66
CA ASP A 100 42.23 36.01 27.71
C ASP A 100 41.51 37.36 27.86
N GLY A 101 40.77 37.79 26.83
CA GLY A 101 39.93 39.00 26.86
C GLY A 101 38.64 38.89 27.69
N ILE A 102 38.33 37.72 28.28
CA ILE A 102 37.15 37.53 29.12
C ILE A 102 37.39 38.15 30.52
N SER A 103 36.45 38.97 30.99
CA SER A 103 36.52 39.60 32.32
C SER A 103 36.57 38.57 33.45
N GLU A 104 37.32 38.85 34.52
CA GLU A 104 37.30 38.02 35.74
C GLU A 104 35.92 37.96 36.40
N ALA A 105 35.08 38.99 36.20
CA ALA A 105 33.70 38.97 36.65
C ALA A 105 32.83 37.96 35.87
N ASP A 106 33.17 37.69 34.61
CA ASP A 106 32.47 36.75 33.75
C ASP A 106 32.98 35.31 33.88
N TRP A 107 34.27 35.14 34.19
CA TRP A 107 34.89 33.84 34.47
C TRP A 107 36.02 33.99 35.50
N PRO A 108 35.77 33.76 36.79
CA PRO A 108 36.74 34.04 37.84
C PRO A 108 37.86 32.99 37.91
N TRP A 109 39.04 33.44 38.36
CA TRP A 109 40.15 32.56 38.75
C TRP A 109 39.83 31.83 40.06
N ASP A 110 40.43 30.66 40.26
CA ASP A 110 40.65 30.14 41.60
C ASP A 110 42.02 30.64 42.07
N GLU A 111 42.03 31.61 42.99
CA GLU A 111 43.26 32.24 43.49
C GLU A 111 44.24 31.23 44.13
N ARG A 112 43.76 30.05 44.55
CA ARG A 112 44.62 28.98 45.12
C ARG A 112 45.46 28.26 44.07
N ASP A 113 45.00 28.22 42.83
CA ASP A 113 45.61 27.47 41.72
C ASP A 113 46.16 28.37 40.61
N LYS A 114 46.00 29.69 40.73
CA LYS A 114 46.29 30.68 39.68
C LYS A 114 47.72 30.56 39.12
N PRO A 115 48.79 30.45 39.94
CA PRO A 115 50.16 30.33 39.41
C PRO A 115 50.36 29.10 38.52
N GLU A 116 49.84 27.95 38.92
CA GLU A 116 49.98 26.70 38.19
C GLU A 116 49.11 26.65 36.93
N VAL A 117 47.89 27.19 36.99
CA VAL A 117 47.01 27.27 35.82
C VAL A 117 47.56 28.25 34.79
N GLU A 118 48.08 29.40 35.21
CA GLU A 118 48.72 30.36 34.29
C GLU A 118 49.96 29.77 33.63
N ALA A 119 50.81 29.07 34.40
CA ALA A 119 51.98 28.37 33.86
C ALA A 119 51.58 27.31 32.82
N TRP A 120 50.56 26.50 33.09
CA TRP A 120 50.07 25.50 32.15
C TRP A 120 49.43 26.11 30.90
N ARG A 121 48.62 27.17 31.06
CA ARG A 121 48.04 27.90 29.92
C ARG A 121 49.12 28.53 29.05
N LYS A 122 50.22 29.03 29.64
CA LYS A 122 51.37 29.55 28.90
C LYS A 122 52.05 28.44 28.09
N ASP A 123 52.34 27.31 28.72
CA ASP A 123 52.93 26.15 28.06
C ASP A 123 52.10 25.66 26.86
N ILE A 124 50.78 25.56 27.01
CA ILE A 124 49.87 25.19 25.91
C ILE A 124 49.98 26.15 24.72
N ARG A 125 50.08 27.46 24.96
CA ARG A 125 50.19 28.45 23.86
C ARG A 125 51.50 28.34 23.10
N GLU A 126 52.58 27.97 23.77
CA GLU A 126 53.91 27.87 23.18
C GLU A 126 54.09 26.55 22.40
N HIS A 127 53.40 25.47 22.82
CA HIS A 127 53.67 24.11 22.34
C HIS A 127 52.51 23.41 21.63
N ALA A 128 51.34 24.04 21.47
CA ALA A 128 50.18 23.45 20.79
C ALA A 128 49.50 24.40 19.79
N VAL A 129 48.82 23.83 18.79
CA VAL A 129 47.86 24.58 17.98
C VAL A 129 46.60 24.77 18.82
N VAL A 130 46.27 26.02 19.13
CA VAL A 130 45.20 26.37 20.08
C VAL A 130 44.10 27.17 19.38
N SER A 131 42.86 26.70 19.53
CA SER A 131 41.66 27.46 19.20
C SER A 131 41.14 28.17 20.45
N LYS A 132 40.53 29.35 20.30
CA LYS A 132 39.98 30.10 21.43
C LYS A 132 38.47 29.88 21.58
N PHE A 133 37.97 29.98 22.81
CA PHE A 133 36.52 30.01 23.10
C PHE A 133 36.17 31.09 24.14
N THR A 134 34.91 31.49 24.21
CA THR A 134 34.39 32.55 25.09
C THR A 134 33.36 31.99 26.08
N LYS A 135 32.56 32.86 26.73
CA LYS A 135 31.60 32.46 27.79
C LYS A 135 30.53 31.44 27.33
N GLY A 136 30.16 31.47 26.06
CA GLY A 136 29.08 30.63 25.53
C GLY A 136 29.58 29.30 24.98
N PRO A 137 28.91 28.15 25.26
CA PRO A 137 29.29 26.84 24.72
C PRO A 137 29.45 26.80 23.19
N ALA A 138 28.57 27.50 22.46
CA ALA A 138 28.58 27.58 21.01
C ALA A 138 29.78 28.37 20.42
N SER A 139 30.62 28.99 21.26
CA SER A 139 31.86 29.63 20.81
C SER A 139 32.96 28.61 20.46
N ILE A 140 32.80 27.34 20.84
CA ILE A 140 33.70 26.25 20.46
C ILE A 140 33.25 25.72 19.09
N ASP A 141 33.83 26.25 18.00
CA ASP A 141 33.63 25.70 16.66
C ASP A 141 34.68 24.62 16.35
N LEU A 142 34.25 23.36 16.32
CA LEU A 142 35.10 22.22 15.98
C LEU A 142 35.37 22.10 14.47
N SER A 143 34.55 22.72 13.61
CA SER A 143 34.54 22.43 12.17
C SER A 143 35.91 22.66 11.51
N PRO A 144 36.59 23.81 11.72
CA PRO A 144 37.89 24.06 11.09
C PRO A 144 38.97 23.09 11.57
N ALA A 145 38.95 22.77 12.87
CA ALA A 145 39.91 21.87 13.48
C ALA A 145 39.74 20.43 12.99
N LEU A 146 38.49 19.95 12.86
CA LEU A 146 38.18 18.62 12.35
C LEU A 146 38.50 18.49 10.86
N VAL A 147 38.18 19.47 10.03
CA VAL A 147 38.53 19.45 8.59
C VAL A 147 40.04 19.34 8.41
N ARG A 148 40.81 20.11 9.18
CA ARG A 148 42.27 20.01 9.16
C ARG A 148 42.76 18.64 9.62
N TRP A 149 42.22 18.14 10.74
CA TRP A 149 42.60 16.83 11.28
C TRP A 149 42.32 15.70 10.30
N VAL A 150 41.14 15.68 9.66
CA VAL A 150 40.78 14.69 8.64
C VAL A 150 41.74 14.76 7.45
N LYS A 151 42.05 15.98 6.97
CA LYS A 151 42.99 16.19 5.86
C LYS A 151 44.39 15.64 6.17
N ASP A 152 44.84 15.79 7.42
CA ASP A 152 46.15 15.28 7.87
C ASP A 152 46.16 13.75 8.01
N LYS A 153 45.02 13.10 8.31
CA LYS A 153 44.90 11.64 8.43
C LYS A 153 44.63 10.91 7.11
N GLY A 154 44.08 11.58 6.11
CA GLY A 154 43.87 11.06 4.76
C GLY A 154 42.44 10.59 4.46
N ALA A 155 42.23 10.20 3.20
CA ALA A 155 40.91 9.95 2.61
C ALA A 155 40.12 8.81 3.27
N ASP A 156 40.79 7.77 3.78
CA ASP A 156 40.11 6.64 4.43
C ASP A 156 39.42 7.08 5.74
N VAL A 157 40.01 8.03 6.47
CA VAL A 157 39.40 8.59 7.68
C VAL A 157 38.17 9.43 7.36
N ALA A 158 38.25 10.24 6.29
CA ALA A 158 37.12 11.01 5.80
C ALA A 158 35.94 10.09 5.41
N LEU A 159 36.26 9.00 4.70
CA LEU A 159 35.28 8.00 4.29
C LEU A 159 34.63 7.29 5.48
N ASP A 160 35.40 6.89 6.50
CA ASP A 160 34.85 6.21 7.67
C ASP A 160 33.90 7.09 8.47
N LEU A 161 34.27 8.36 8.71
CA LEU A 161 33.39 9.32 9.38
C LEU A 161 32.11 9.57 8.57
N TYR A 162 32.23 9.65 7.24
CA TYR A 162 31.09 9.76 6.33
C TYR A 162 30.14 8.54 6.46
N LEU A 163 30.68 7.32 6.39
CA LEU A 163 29.88 6.09 6.48
C LEU A 163 29.18 5.98 7.85
N ASN A 164 29.85 6.34 8.94
CA ASN A 164 29.22 6.37 10.27
C ASN A 164 28.01 7.33 10.32
N LEU A 165 28.10 8.49 9.66
CA LEU A 165 27.00 9.45 9.59
C LEU A 165 25.85 8.93 8.74
N VAL A 166 26.14 8.30 7.59
CA VAL A 166 25.12 7.62 6.77
C VAL A 166 24.40 6.52 7.58
N GLU A 167 25.15 5.72 8.34
CA GLU A 167 24.56 4.69 9.20
C GLU A 167 23.61 5.30 10.25
N GLN A 168 24.00 6.40 10.89
CA GLN A 168 23.18 7.08 11.89
C GLN A 168 21.92 7.72 11.29
N GLU A 169 22.06 8.42 10.15
CA GLU A 169 20.97 9.16 9.52
C GLU A 169 19.93 8.23 8.89
N HIS A 170 20.37 7.15 8.24
CA HIS A 170 19.48 6.22 7.53
C HIS A 170 19.11 4.96 8.32
N GLY A 171 19.67 4.77 9.53
CA GLY A 171 19.41 3.61 10.38
C GLY A 171 18.09 3.61 11.15
N THR A 172 17.30 4.69 11.07
CA THR A 172 16.04 4.83 11.80
C THR A 172 14.90 5.32 10.91
N ILE A 173 13.71 4.75 11.10
CA ILE A 173 12.46 5.22 10.51
C ILE A 173 11.77 6.12 11.54
N GLN A 174 11.46 7.36 11.13
CA GLN A 174 10.74 8.33 11.96
C GLN A 174 9.25 8.35 11.59
N PHE A 175 8.37 8.10 12.57
CA PHE A 175 6.92 8.18 12.43
C PHE A 175 6.44 9.56 12.91
N LEU A 176 6.72 10.62 12.14
CA LEU A 176 6.28 11.97 12.46
C LEU A 176 4.79 12.17 12.15
N GLY A 177 4.05 12.82 13.05
CA GLY A 177 2.74 13.42 12.75
C GLY A 177 1.54 12.95 13.57
N MET A 178 1.68 11.98 14.48
CA MET A 178 0.56 11.54 15.34
C MET A 178 0.84 11.84 16.82
N PRO A 179 0.05 12.71 17.49
CA PRO A 179 0.19 13.04 18.91
C PRO A 179 0.20 11.84 19.85
N GLN A 180 -0.32 10.70 19.40
CA GLN A 180 -0.43 9.44 20.14
C GLN A 180 0.89 8.62 20.16
N LEU A 181 1.94 9.05 19.43
CA LEU A 181 3.24 8.38 19.34
C LEU A 181 4.34 8.98 20.25
N LYS A 182 3.97 9.79 21.25
CA LYS A 182 4.95 10.49 22.12
C LYS A 182 6.01 9.60 22.76
N ASP A 183 5.72 8.32 22.99
CA ASP A 183 6.57 7.45 23.81
C ASP A 183 7.65 6.69 23.00
N ASN A 184 7.47 6.49 21.69
CA ASN A 184 8.50 5.86 20.83
C ASN A 184 8.30 6.15 19.33
N PRO A 185 8.70 7.34 18.84
CA PRO A 185 8.47 7.76 17.46
C PRO A 185 9.42 7.14 16.43
N ASN A 186 10.49 6.45 16.86
CA ASN A 186 11.55 5.96 15.97
C ASN A 186 11.66 4.44 16.02
N ALA A 187 11.85 3.78 14.88
CA ALA A 187 12.15 2.35 14.82
C ALA A 187 13.49 2.12 14.09
N PRO A 188 14.36 1.21 14.57
CA PRO A 188 15.52 0.79 13.80
C PRO A 188 15.07 0.17 12.47
N ILE A 189 15.59 0.70 11.36
CA ILE A 189 15.13 0.31 10.01
C ILE A 189 15.27 -1.20 9.78
N HIS A 190 16.35 -1.81 10.30
CA HIS A 190 16.64 -3.24 10.16
C HIS A 190 15.70 -4.20 10.88
N ARG A 191 14.87 -3.68 11.77
CA ARG A 191 13.87 -4.48 12.47
C ARG A 191 12.47 -4.34 11.88
N LEU A 192 12.26 -3.37 10.99
CA LEU A 192 10.95 -3.10 10.40
C LEU A 192 10.90 -3.29 8.89
N TYR A 193 12.03 -3.11 8.20
CA TYR A 193 12.10 -3.21 6.76
C TYR A 193 11.58 -4.55 6.24
N VAL A 194 10.73 -4.46 5.23
CA VAL A 194 10.24 -5.59 4.43
C VAL A 194 10.55 -5.26 2.98
N GLU A 195 11.26 -6.16 2.31
CA GLU A 195 11.69 -5.92 0.93
C GLU A 195 10.48 -5.89 -0.03
N PRO A 196 10.27 -4.79 -0.77
CA PRO A 196 9.23 -4.73 -1.78
C PRO A 196 9.63 -5.55 -3.02
N ALA A 197 8.62 -6.03 -3.75
CA ALA A 197 8.83 -6.57 -5.08
C ALA A 197 8.73 -5.47 -6.14
N VAL A 198 9.31 -5.72 -7.32
CA VAL A 198 9.17 -4.90 -8.52
C VAL A 198 8.61 -5.68 -9.69
N ALA A 199 8.03 -4.96 -10.63
CA ALA A 199 7.54 -5.46 -11.92
C ALA A 199 7.96 -4.52 -13.06
N ASP A 200 7.86 -5.03 -14.29
CA ASP A 200 8.11 -4.31 -15.55
C ASP A 200 7.02 -3.28 -15.90
N ARG A 201 5.85 -3.39 -15.27
CA ARG A 201 4.73 -2.47 -15.40
C ARG A 201 4.07 -2.19 -14.05
N TRP A 202 3.36 -1.07 -13.97
CA TRP A 202 2.63 -0.68 -12.77
C TRP A 202 1.56 -1.72 -12.40
N VAL A 203 1.36 -1.89 -11.09
CA VAL A 203 0.38 -2.81 -10.49
C VAL A 203 -0.47 -2.04 -9.48
N SER A 204 -1.79 -2.05 -9.69
CA SER A 204 -2.73 -1.41 -8.76
C SER A 204 -2.86 -2.21 -7.46
N PRO A 205 -2.89 -1.56 -6.28
CA PRO A 205 -3.25 -2.20 -5.01
C PRO A 205 -4.63 -2.87 -5.03
N ASP A 206 -5.55 -2.41 -5.87
CA ASP A 206 -6.91 -2.95 -6.01
C ASP A 206 -6.97 -4.25 -6.85
N MET A 207 -5.94 -4.55 -7.63
CA MET A 207 -5.88 -5.72 -8.51
C MET A 207 -5.74 -7.03 -7.71
N ASP A 208 -6.36 -8.12 -8.17
CA ASP A 208 -6.16 -9.43 -7.57
C ASP A 208 -4.67 -9.84 -7.71
N PRO A 209 -3.97 -10.25 -6.63
CA PRO A 209 -2.59 -10.71 -6.70
C PRO A 209 -2.34 -11.84 -7.70
N LYS A 210 -3.36 -12.62 -8.05
CA LYS A 210 -3.27 -13.67 -9.09
C LYS A 210 -3.12 -13.12 -10.50
N GLU A 211 -3.46 -11.85 -10.72
CA GLU A 211 -3.38 -11.16 -12.02
C GLU A 211 -2.11 -10.31 -12.15
N TRP A 212 -1.29 -10.23 -11.08
CA TRP A 212 -0.06 -9.46 -11.11
C TRP A 212 0.93 -10.03 -12.15
N PRO A 213 1.68 -9.15 -12.85
CA PRO A 213 2.75 -9.58 -13.73
C PRO A 213 3.84 -10.34 -12.96
N LYS A 214 4.82 -10.91 -13.69
CA LYS A 214 5.99 -11.52 -13.06
C LYS A 214 6.69 -10.46 -12.20
N THR A 215 6.89 -10.79 -10.93
CA THR A 215 7.57 -9.93 -9.97
C THR A 215 8.90 -10.51 -9.55
N GLU A 216 9.75 -9.65 -9.00
CA GLU A 216 11.03 -10.04 -8.41
C GLU A 216 11.37 -9.15 -7.21
N PRO A 217 12.26 -9.58 -6.30
CA PRO A 217 12.76 -8.72 -5.23
C PRO A 217 13.45 -7.47 -5.80
N VAL A 218 13.17 -6.30 -5.21
CA VAL A 218 13.71 -5.03 -5.73
C VAL A 218 15.24 -5.01 -5.76
N LEU A 219 15.89 -5.72 -4.84
CA LEU A 219 17.34 -5.68 -4.72
C LEU A 219 18.04 -6.47 -5.81
N ASP A 220 17.43 -7.58 -6.24
CA ASP A 220 17.90 -8.35 -7.39
C ASP A 220 17.88 -7.48 -8.65
N ALA A 221 16.84 -6.66 -8.82
CA ALA A 221 16.77 -5.69 -9.91
C ALA A 221 17.84 -4.59 -9.78
N VAL A 222 18.06 -4.04 -8.57
CA VAL A 222 19.12 -3.04 -8.33
C VAL A 222 20.51 -3.61 -8.61
N VAL A 223 20.78 -4.88 -8.31
CA VAL A 223 22.06 -5.55 -8.60
C VAL A 223 22.22 -5.77 -10.11
N ARG A 224 21.16 -6.19 -10.80
CA ARG A 224 21.19 -6.50 -12.23
C ARG A 224 21.40 -5.29 -13.12
N HIS A 225 20.80 -4.15 -12.76
CA HIS A 225 20.78 -2.96 -13.61
C HIS A 225 21.75 -1.89 -13.08
N PRO A 226 22.80 -1.51 -13.85
CA PRO A 226 23.75 -0.48 -13.44
C PRO A 226 23.09 0.89 -13.21
N ALA A 227 22.06 1.23 -14.00
CA ALA A 227 21.23 2.40 -13.81
C ALA A 227 19.76 2.00 -13.81
N MET A 228 19.05 2.32 -12.74
CA MET A 228 17.67 1.93 -12.52
C MET A 228 16.83 3.12 -12.06
N VAL A 229 15.64 3.24 -12.62
CA VAL A 229 14.59 4.15 -12.18
C VAL A 229 13.50 3.32 -11.51
N LEU A 230 13.25 3.58 -10.23
CA LEU A 230 12.22 2.94 -9.45
C LEU A 230 11.02 3.87 -9.26
N LEU A 231 9.92 3.53 -9.93
CA LEU A 231 8.65 4.22 -9.86
C LEU A 231 7.70 3.53 -8.88
N GLY A 232 6.83 4.28 -8.24
CA GLY A 232 5.77 3.70 -7.40
C GLY A 232 4.84 4.74 -6.81
N ASP A 233 3.67 4.33 -6.35
CA ASP A 233 2.68 5.23 -5.73
C ASP A 233 3.21 5.82 -4.41
N PRO A 234 2.64 6.92 -3.88
CA PRO A 234 3.01 7.45 -2.57
C PRO A 234 2.86 6.42 -1.46
N GLY A 235 3.82 6.36 -0.55
CA GLY A 235 3.79 5.42 0.57
C GLY A 235 4.15 3.97 0.23
N SER A 236 4.53 3.68 -1.02
CA SER A 236 5.02 2.36 -1.48
C SER A 236 6.37 1.92 -0.88
N GLY A 237 7.12 2.84 -0.24
CA GLY A 237 8.38 2.52 0.45
C GLY A 237 9.67 2.85 -0.32
N LYS A 238 9.63 3.61 -1.41
CA LYS A 238 10.83 4.01 -2.20
C LYS A 238 11.94 4.68 -1.38
N SER A 239 11.60 5.73 -0.61
CA SER A 239 12.58 6.42 0.25
C SER A 239 13.08 5.52 1.39
N THR A 240 12.24 4.59 1.85
CA THR A 240 12.62 3.58 2.84
C THR A 240 13.63 2.60 2.23
N LEU A 241 13.47 2.20 0.97
CA LEU A 241 14.46 1.40 0.24
C LEU A 241 15.80 2.15 0.11
N VAL A 242 15.80 3.42 -0.30
CA VAL A 242 17.03 4.23 -0.40
C VAL A 242 17.76 4.28 0.95
N SER A 243 17.02 4.53 2.03
CA SER A 243 17.60 4.56 3.38
C SER A 243 18.11 3.18 3.81
N TRP A 244 17.39 2.12 3.47
CA TRP A 244 17.81 0.74 3.76
C TRP A 244 19.12 0.38 3.06
N VAL A 245 19.23 0.67 1.76
CA VAL A 245 20.43 0.41 0.96
C VAL A 245 21.62 1.24 1.47
N ALA A 246 21.40 2.53 1.76
CA ALA A 246 22.43 3.40 2.31
C ALA A 246 22.95 2.88 3.66
N TRP A 247 22.05 2.51 4.57
CA TRP A 247 22.39 1.97 5.88
C TRP A 247 23.15 0.64 5.80
N GLN A 248 22.70 -0.29 4.95
CA GLN A 248 23.35 -1.59 4.77
C GLN A 248 24.77 -1.46 4.24
N LEU A 249 24.97 -0.65 3.20
CA LEU A 249 26.28 -0.43 2.60
C LEU A 249 27.24 0.27 3.58
N ALA A 250 26.76 1.27 4.31
CA ALA A 250 27.57 1.98 5.30
C ALA A 250 28.02 1.05 6.44
N LYS A 251 27.08 0.34 7.05
CA LYS A 251 27.34 -0.54 8.19
C LYS A 251 28.30 -1.69 7.87
N HIS A 252 28.23 -2.22 6.65
CA HIS A 252 28.99 -3.40 6.24
C HIS A 252 30.18 -3.08 5.31
N TYR A 253 30.51 -1.80 5.09
CA TYR A 253 31.54 -1.40 4.13
C TYR A 253 32.89 -2.10 4.37
N TRP A 254 33.35 -2.11 5.63
CA TRP A 254 34.61 -2.72 6.03
C TRP A 254 34.51 -4.20 6.37
N ASN A 255 33.31 -4.69 6.66
CA ASN A 255 33.06 -6.03 7.16
C ASN A 255 32.36 -6.84 6.07
N ALA A 256 33.08 -7.74 5.40
CA ALA A 256 32.61 -8.53 4.24
C ALA A 256 31.52 -9.59 4.55
N THR A 257 30.79 -9.47 5.66
CA THR A 257 29.99 -10.55 6.25
C THR A 257 28.48 -10.38 6.12
N SER A 258 27.98 -9.50 5.24
CA SER A 258 26.53 -9.41 5.01
C SER A 258 26.15 -10.17 3.74
N PRO A 259 25.26 -11.18 3.82
CA PRO A 259 24.65 -11.81 2.64
C PRO A 259 23.98 -10.80 1.70
N TRP A 260 23.64 -9.60 2.21
CA TRP A 260 22.98 -8.53 1.45
C TRP A 260 23.93 -7.73 0.56
N THR A 261 25.19 -7.54 0.95
CA THR A 261 26.15 -6.72 0.18
C THR A 261 26.94 -7.54 -0.84
N GLU A 262 26.75 -8.86 -0.90
CA GLU A 262 27.49 -9.75 -1.80
C GLU A 262 27.26 -9.39 -3.27
N GLY A 263 26.03 -9.05 -3.67
CA GLY A 263 25.70 -8.66 -5.05
C GLY A 263 26.10 -7.23 -5.45
N LEU A 264 26.28 -6.33 -4.48
CA LEU A 264 26.66 -4.92 -4.74
C LEU A 264 28.15 -4.65 -4.50
N GLY A 265 28.83 -5.45 -3.69
CA GLY A 265 30.21 -5.23 -3.28
C GLY A 265 30.36 -4.05 -2.31
N ARG A 266 31.58 -3.52 -2.20
CA ARG A 266 31.94 -2.40 -1.31
C ARG A 266 31.69 -1.03 -1.97
N LEU A 267 30.43 -0.76 -2.32
CA LEU A 267 30.02 0.54 -2.84
C LEU A 267 29.78 1.52 -1.69
N VAL A 268 30.27 2.74 -1.88
CA VAL A 268 30.00 3.91 -1.05
C VAL A 268 28.60 4.42 -1.42
N PRO A 269 27.64 4.41 -0.49
CA PRO A 269 26.31 4.95 -0.75
C PRO A 269 26.37 6.47 -0.83
N LEU A 270 25.78 7.08 -1.86
CA LEU A 270 25.65 8.54 -1.99
C LEU A 270 24.17 8.91 -2.10
N PRO A 271 23.44 9.07 -0.99
CA PRO A 271 22.01 9.42 -0.99
C PRO A 271 21.78 10.92 -1.21
N PHE A 272 21.35 11.29 -2.41
CA PHE A 272 20.87 12.62 -2.76
C PHE A 272 19.38 12.72 -2.45
N ILE A 273 19.06 13.12 -1.21
CA ILE A 273 17.68 13.34 -0.77
C ILE A 273 17.21 14.71 -1.28
N LEU A 274 16.58 14.74 -2.45
CA LEU A 274 16.41 15.96 -3.25
C LEU A 274 15.63 17.07 -2.52
N ARG A 275 14.65 16.69 -1.69
CA ARG A 275 13.91 17.65 -0.82
C ARG A 275 14.80 18.45 0.14
N ASN A 276 15.96 17.93 0.52
CA ASN A 276 16.85 18.55 1.50
C ASN A 276 17.94 19.42 0.85
N LEU A 277 18.15 19.29 -0.47
CA LEU A 277 19.30 19.87 -1.17
C LEU A 277 19.10 21.31 -1.67
N GLY A 278 17.91 21.90 -1.50
CA GLY A 278 17.67 23.30 -1.88
C GLY A 278 17.92 23.61 -3.36
N ILE A 279 17.57 22.68 -4.27
CA ILE A 279 17.95 22.74 -5.69
C ILE A 279 17.27 23.93 -6.40
N GLY A 280 18.09 24.85 -6.92
CA GLY A 280 17.66 26.03 -7.68
C GLY A 280 17.55 25.80 -9.19
N ARG A 281 17.16 26.83 -9.95
CA ARG A 281 17.19 26.80 -11.43
C ARG A 281 18.64 26.76 -11.93
N GLY A 282 18.88 26.02 -13.01
CA GLY A 282 20.22 25.96 -13.63
C GLY A 282 21.21 25.09 -12.86
N VAL A 283 20.72 24.08 -12.12
CA VAL A 283 21.58 23.11 -11.45
C VAL A 283 22.46 22.39 -12.48
N THR A 284 23.75 22.29 -12.18
CA THR A 284 24.76 21.53 -12.91
C THR A 284 25.22 20.36 -12.07
N TRP A 285 25.88 19.37 -12.68
CA TRP A 285 26.44 18.24 -11.93
C TRP A 285 27.38 18.70 -10.80
N GLY A 286 28.27 19.65 -11.09
CA GLY A 286 29.18 20.21 -10.08
C GLY A 286 28.45 20.88 -8.92
N SER A 287 27.40 21.66 -9.19
CA SER A 287 26.59 22.27 -8.12
C SER A 287 25.79 21.25 -7.32
N LEU A 288 25.38 20.14 -7.94
CA LEU A 288 24.68 19.04 -7.27
C LEU A 288 25.62 18.30 -6.30
N LEU A 289 26.86 18.03 -6.71
CA LEU A 289 27.89 17.48 -5.82
C LEU A 289 28.18 18.41 -4.65
N GLN A 290 28.28 19.72 -4.90
CA GLN A 290 28.49 20.69 -3.83
C GLN A 290 27.32 20.72 -2.84
N ALA A 291 26.08 20.74 -3.35
CA ALA A 291 24.89 20.69 -2.50
C ALA A 291 24.86 19.42 -1.64
N PHE A 292 25.34 18.29 -2.16
CA PHE A 292 25.48 17.06 -1.39
C PHE A 292 26.53 17.19 -0.27
N LEU A 293 27.71 17.76 -0.56
CA LEU A 293 28.77 17.99 0.42
C LEU A 293 28.40 19.00 1.50
N ASP A 294 27.49 19.93 1.20
CA ASP A 294 26.97 20.89 2.15
C ASP A 294 26.02 20.25 3.19
N GLN A 295 25.58 19.00 2.96
CA GLN A 295 24.78 18.26 3.93
C GLN A 295 25.61 17.90 5.17
N PRO A 296 25.00 17.90 6.38
CA PRO A 296 25.70 17.53 7.61
C PRO A 296 26.46 16.21 7.54
N MET A 297 25.88 15.17 6.92
CA MET A 297 26.51 13.85 6.79
C MET A 297 27.78 13.84 5.92
N ALA A 298 27.90 14.74 4.94
CA ALA A 298 28.99 14.76 3.97
C ALA A 298 30.00 15.90 4.20
N LYS A 299 29.80 16.72 5.24
CA LYS A 299 30.57 17.94 5.48
C LYS A 299 32.09 17.73 5.64
N LEU A 300 32.51 16.56 6.12
CA LEU A 300 33.93 16.19 6.27
C LEU A 300 34.50 15.45 5.06
N LEU A 301 33.67 15.08 4.09
CA LEU A 301 34.10 14.49 2.82
C LEU A 301 34.49 15.62 1.86
N GLY A 302 35.73 15.64 1.38
CA GLY A 302 36.18 16.67 0.45
C GLY A 302 35.67 16.42 -0.97
N MET A 303 35.56 17.48 -1.78
CA MET A 303 35.24 17.36 -3.23
C MET A 303 36.24 16.46 -3.96
N THR A 304 37.53 16.54 -3.60
CA THR A 304 38.58 15.67 -4.16
C THR A 304 38.35 14.19 -3.84
N ASP A 305 37.92 13.88 -2.61
CA ASP A 305 37.65 12.51 -2.18
C ASP A 305 36.40 11.96 -2.89
N LEU A 306 35.36 12.79 -3.02
CA LEU A 306 34.13 12.44 -3.72
C LEU A 306 34.36 12.19 -5.22
N ASP A 307 35.09 13.06 -5.92
CA ASP A 307 35.44 12.86 -7.34
C ASP A 307 36.26 11.58 -7.54
N LYS A 308 37.19 11.27 -6.61
CA LYS A 308 37.95 10.02 -6.62
C LYS A 308 37.03 8.79 -6.45
N ILE A 309 36.14 8.81 -5.47
CA ILE A 309 35.17 7.72 -5.22
C ILE A 309 34.32 7.44 -6.48
N LEU A 310 33.86 8.49 -7.15
CA LEU A 310 33.10 8.39 -8.40
C LEU A 310 33.96 7.84 -9.55
N ARG A 311 35.18 8.36 -9.75
CA ARG A 311 36.10 7.87 -10.80
C ARG A 311 36.50 6.42 -10.62
N ASP A 312 36.70 5.98 -9.38
CA ASP A 312 37.06 4.60 -9.07
C ASP A 312 35.88 3.62 -9.27
N GLY A 313 34.65 4.11 -9.55
CA GLY A 313 33.45 3.28 -9.66
C GLY A 313 33.03 2.64 -8.36
N ARG A 314 33.46 3.21 -7.23
CA ARG A 314 33.15 2.71 -5.90
C ARG A 314 31.86 3.30 -5.35
N ALA A 315 30.99 3.89 -6.16
CA ALA A 315 29.80 4.59 -5.69
C ALA A 315 28.50 3.95 -6.18
N ILE A 316 27.47 4.00 -5.33
CA ILE A 316 26.07 3.96 -5.75
C ILE A 316 25.44 5.32 -5.51
N VAL A 317 25.08 6.01 -6.59
CA VAL A 317 24.43 7.32 -6.56
C VAL A 317 22.92 7.11 -6.49
N MET A 318 22.30 7.53 -5.39
CA MET A 318 20.87 7.33 -5.14
C MET A 318 20.15 8.67 -5.12
N LEU A 319 19.35 8.97 -6.12
CA LEU A 319 18.52 10.19 -6.15
C LEU A 319 17.12 9.86 -5.64
N ASP A 320 16.78 10.34 -4.45
CA ASP A 320 15.47 10.09 -3.84
C ASP A 320 14.51 11.26 -4.06
N GLY A 321 13.36 10.97 -4.67
CA GLY A 321 12.25 11.92 -4.78
C GLY A 321 12.37 12.92 -5.93
N LEU A 322 12.59 12.45 -7.16
CA LEU A 322 12.61 13.33 -8.35
C LEU A 322 11.33 14.17 -8.52
N ASP A 323 10.20 13.65 -8.04
CA ASP A 323 8.89 14.31 -8.04
C ASP A 323 8.77 15.42 -6.98
N GLU A 324 9.66 15.46 -5.99
CA GLU A 324 9.61 16.47 -4.92
C GLU A 324 10.09 17.86 -5.41
N ILE A 325 10.68 17.93 -6.62
CA ILE A 325 11.06 19.19 -7.28
C ILE A 325 9.89 19.75 -8.07
N GLY A 326 9.16 20.69 -7.46
CA GLY A 326 7.92 21.22 -8.03
C GLY A 326 8.07 22.03 -9.33
N ASN A 327 9.23 22.61 -9.60
CA ASN A 327 9.44 23.41 -10.82
C ASN A 327 9.87 22.50 -12.00
N PRO A 328 9.10 22.43 -13.11
CA PRO A 328 9.45 21.62 -14.27
C PRO A 328 10.80 22.01 -14.90
N GLU A 329 11.14 23.31 -14.93
CA GLU A 329 12.40 23.80 -15.48
C GLU A 329 13.60 23.39 -14.61
N THR A 330 13.42 23.42 -13.29
CA THR A 330 14.41 22.89 -12.36
C THR A 330 14.58 21.38 -12.52
N ARG A 331 13.50 20.62 -12.76
CA ARG A 331 13.60 19.18 -13.07
C ARG A 331 14.35 18.91 -14.37
N ARG A 332 14.13 19.71 -15.43
CA ARG A 332 14.88 19.58 -16.69
C ARG A 332 16.37 19.83 -16.49
N THR A 333 16.73 20.92 -15.82
CA THR A 333 18.15 21.21 -15.53
C THR A 333 18.77 20.15 -14.62
N LEU A 334 18.03 19.61 -13.65
CA LEU A 334 18.45 18.46 -12.85
C LEU A 334 18.68 17.21 -13.71
N ARG A 335 17.80 16.92 -14.66
CA ARG A 335 17.96 15.81 -15.59
C ARG A 335 19.24 15.94 -16.40
N GLU A 336 19.50 17.11 -16.99
CA GLU A 336 20.75 17.34 -17.72
C GLU A 336 21.98 17.15 -16.82
N ALA A 337 21.96 17.65 -15.59
CA ALA A 337 23.03 17.45 -14.61
C ALA A 337 23.24 15.98 -14.24
N VAL A 338 22.16 15.19 -14.12
CA VAL A 338 22.24 13.77 -13.81
C VAL A 338 22.78 12.98 -15.00
N TRP A 339 22.36 13.31 -16.22
CA TRP A 339 22.90 12.71 -17.44
C TRP A 339 24.39 13.01 -17.61
N GLU A 340 24.80 14.26 -17.37
CA GLU A 340 26.23 14.63 -17.32
C GLU A 340 26.99 13.76 -16.32
N GLY A 341 26.44 13.55 -15.12
CA GLY A 341 27.02 12.68 -14.10
C GLY A 341 27.12 11.21 -14.54
N MET A 342 26.06 10.66 -15.12
CA MET A 342 26.02 9.28 -15.63
C MET A 342 27.02 9.06 -16.76
N GLU A 343 27.16 10.03 -17.67
CA GLU A 343 28.12 9.98 -18.78
C GLU A 343 29.56 10.11 -18.30
N LYS A 344 29.80 10.93 -17.28
CA LYS A 344 31.13 11.10 -16.68
C LYS A 344 31.54 9.89 -15.83
N PHE A 345 30.58 9.19 -15.23
CA PHE A 345 30.81 8.07 -14.32
C PHE A 345 29.94 6.84 -14.65
N PRO A 346 30.09 6.24 -15.83
CA PRO A 346 29.29 5.07 -16.27
C PRO A 346 29.56 3.80 -15.45
N GLN A 347 30.70 3.73 -14.76
CA GLN A 347 31.09 2.64 -13.87
C GLN A 347 30.38 2.67 -12.51
N CYS A 348 29.81 3.82 -12.13
CA CYS A 348 29.04 3.94 -10.89
C CYS A 348 27.66 3.33 -11.08
N ARG A 349 27.07 2.86 -9.98
CA ARG A 349 25.68 2.41 -9.97
C ARG A 349 24.74 3.58 -9.70
N TRP A 350 23.57 3.58 -10.33
CA TRP A 350 22.59 4.65 -10.23
C TRP A 350 21.21 4.10 -9.87
N LEU A 351 20.60 4.65 -8.83
CA LEU A 351 19.23 4.35 -8.43
C LEU A 351 18.45 5.65 -8.27
N LEU A 352 17.43 5.84 -9.09
CA LEU A 352 16.62 7.05 -9.10
C LEU A 352 15.22 6.67 -8.65
N THR A 353 14.67 7.36 -7.65
CA THR A 353 13.29 7.12 -7.20
C THR A 353 12.40 8.28 -7.58
N SER A 354 11.18 7.95 -8.00
CA SER A 354 10.14 8.94 -8.23
C SER A 354 8.77 8.35 -7.98
N ARG A 355 7.79 9.20 -7.69
CA ARG A 355 6.40 8.85 -7.98
C ARG A 355 6.29 8.54 -9.47
N ILE A 356 5.40 7.61 -9.83
CA ILE A 356 5.02 7.39 -11.23
C ILE A 356 4.63 8.72 -11.87
N VAL A 357 4.03 9.57 -11.04
CA VAL A 357 3.45 10.82 -11.45
C VAL A 357 4.43 11.98 -11.31
N GLY A 358 4.53 12.77 -12.38
CA GLY A 358 5.52 13.84 -12.51
C GLY A 358 6.86 13.34 -13.06
N TYR A 359 7.07 12.02 -13.13
CA TYR A 359 8.21 11.44 -13.82
C TYR A 359 8.06 11.53 -15.34
N ASP A 360 6.87 11.24 -15.88
CA ASP A 360 6.62 11.31 -17.34
C ASP A 360 6.78 12.73 -17.92
N GLU A 361 6.59 13.77 -17.09
CA GLU A 361 6.79 15.16 -17.51
C GLU A 361 8.27 15.48 -17.83
N VAL A 362 9.20 14.82 -17.12
CA VAL A 362 10.64 14.95 -17.29
C VAL A 362 11.27 13.59 -17.02
N ALA A 363 11.24 12.71 -18.01
CA ALA A 363 11.82 11.37 -17.90
C ALA A 363 13.35 11.41 -17.77
N PHE A 364 13.91 10.59 -16.89
CA PHE A 364 15.36 10.46 -16.67
C PHE A 364 15.96 9.21 -17.33
N HIS A 365 15.12 8.29 -17.82
CA HIS A 365 15.54 6.98 -18.35
C HIS A 365 15.82 6.96 -19.85
N GLU A 366 15.37 7.97 -20.60
CA GLU A 366 15.59 8.06 -22.05
C GLU A 366 16.14 9.43 -22.45
N ARG A 367 17.12 9.43 -23.37
CA ARG A 367 17.68 10.62 -24.00
C ARG A 367 17.34 10.62 -25.49
N ARG A 368 16.99 11.77 -26.05
CA ARG A 368 16.85 11.96 -27.50
C ARG A 368 18.16 12.52 -28.05
N VAL A 369 18.74 11.82 -29.02
CA VAL A 369 20.00 12.22 -29.67
C VAL A 369 19.81 12.25 -31.19
N PRO A 370 20.47 13.18 -31.91
CA PRO A 370 20.49 13.18 -33.37
C PRO A 370 21.05 11.86 -33.92
N VAL A 371 20.49 11.35 -35.02
CA VAL A 371 21.02 10.18 -35.71
C VAL A 371 22.32 10.54 -36.43
N GLU A 372 23.46 10.15 -35.87
CA GLU A 372 24.73 10.10 -36.60
C GLU A 372 24.81 8.77 -37.36
N PHE A 373 24.69 8.83 -38.69
CA PHE A 373 24.98 7.69 -39.55
C PHE A 373 26.50 7.46 -39.61
N SER A 374 26.98 6.26 -39.31
CA SER A 374 28.37 5.92 -39.58
C SER A 374 28.60 5.76 -41.10
N GLU A 375 29.83 5.96 -41.60
CA GLU A 375 30.18 5.69 -43.01
C GLU A 375 29.83 4.25 -43.44
N LYS A 376 29.79 3.30 -42.50
CA LYS A 376 29.36 1.92 -42.74
C LYS A 376 27.84 1.79 -42.94
N ASP A 377 27.05 2.56 -42.19
CA ASP A 377 25.58 2.52 -42.27
C ASP A 377 25.07 3.18 -43.56
N GLN A 378 25.79 4.20 -44.07
CA GLN A 378 25.49 4.81 -45.36
C GLN A 378 25.71 3.84 -46.53
N ILE A 379 26.77 3.02 -46.48
CA ILE A 379 27.06 2.01 -47.51
C ILE A 379 26.04 0.85 -47.44
N GLU A 380 25.59 0.43 -46.25
CA GLU A 380 24.58 -0.62 -46.12
C GLU A 380 23.17 -0.18 -46.57
N LEU A 381 22.81 1.09 -46.39
CA LEU A 381 21.52 1.63 -46.85
C LEU A 381 21.43 1.71 -48.39
N GLU A 382 22.53 2.08 -49.07
CA GLU A 382 22.57 2.14 -50.54
C GLU A 382 22.47 0.76 -51.19
N LEU A 383 22.95 -0.30 -50.51
CA LEU A 383 23.00 -1.66 -51.04
C LEU A 383 21.69 -2.46 -50.87
N ARG A 384 20.82 -2.11 -49.90
CA ARG A 384 19.64 -2.94 -49.56
C ARG A 384 18.33 -2.55 -50.22
N GLY A 385 18.19 -1.35 -50.76
CA GLY A 385 16.90 -0.88 -51.32
C GLY A 385 15.76 -0.90 -50.28
N PRO A 386 14.57 -0.38 -50.59
CA PRO A 386 13.49 -0.28 -49.61
C PRO A 386 13.04 -1.67 -49.14
N PRO A 387 12.71 -1.85 -47.84
CA PRO A 387 12.35 -3.14 -47.28
C PRO A 387 11.09 -3.67 -47.98
N ARG A 388 11.17 -4.90 -48.49
CA ARG A 388 10.01 -5.64 -49.00
C ARG A 388 9.02 -5.81 -47.85
N LEU A 389 7.81 -5.32 -48.05
CA LEU A 389 6.66 -5.55 -47.16
C LEU A 389 6.50 -7.06 -46.92
N ARG A 390 6.28 -7.46 -45.66
CA ARG A 390 5.96 -8.84 -45.30
C ARG A 390 4.65 -9.26 -45.99
N PRO A 391 4.51 -10.49 -46.50
CA PRO A 391 3.26 -10.97 -47.08
C PRO A 391 2.20 -11.07 -45.97
N GLY A 392 1.07 -10.38 -46.11
CA GLY A 392 -0.09 -10.53 -45.21
C GLY A 392 -0.71 -9.24 -44.64
N MET A 393 -0.28 -8.05 -45.07
CA MET A 393 -1.03 -6.82 -44.76
C MET A 393 -2.17 -6.61 -45.77
N ASP A 394 -3.40 -6.65 -45.26
CA ASP A 394 -4.63 -6.40 -46.00
C ASP A 394 -4.76 -4.91 -46.34
N VAL A 395 -5.22 -4.63 -47.55
CA VAL A 395 -5.21 -3.32 -48.19
C VAL A 395 -6.48 -2.56 -47.80
N GLY A 396 -6.38 -1.66 -46.82
CA GLY A 396 -7.52 -0.90 -46.34
C GLY A 396 -7.19 0.28 -45.43
N ASP A 397 -6.13 1.04 -45.73
CA ASP A 397 -6.02 2.46 -45.34
C ASP A 397 -4.83 3.14 -46.06
N ALA A 398 -4.84 3.05 -47.40
CA ALA A 398 -3.94 3.76 -48.29
C ALA A 398 -4.29 5.26 -48.38
N GLY A 399 -4.27 5.95 -47.23
CA GLY A 399 -4.60 7.38 -47.09
C GLY A 399 -3.49 8.26 -46.52
N ARG A 400 -2.28 7.73 -46.27
CA ARG A 400 -1.15 8.50 -45.69
C ARG A 400 0.23 8.25 -46.34
N ALA A 401 0.25 7.89 -47.63
CA ALA A 401 1.49 7.68 -48.40
C ALA A 401 1.86 8.85 -49.35
N HIS A 402 1.24 10.03 -49.21
CA HIS A 402 1.62 11.23 -49.98
C HIS A 402 1.92 12.40 -49.04
N ARG A 403 3.13 12.40 -48.48
CA ARG A 403 3.81 13.59 -47.94
C ARG A 403 5.33 13.35 -47.85
N TRP A 404 5.87 12.75 -48.91
CA TRP A 404 7.31 12.73 -49.15
C TRP A 404 7.52 13.67 -50.33
N PHE A 405 8.36 14.69 -50.15
CA PHE A 405 8.65 15.81 -51.07
C PHE A 405 7.66 16.98 -51.05
N SER A 406 7.92 17.95 -50.16
CA SER A 406 7.90 19.40 -50.46
C SER A 406 8.41 20.20 -49.25
N ASN A 407 9.57 20.84 -49.46
CA ASN A 407 10.25 21.89 -48.69
C ASN A 407 11.27 21.51 -47.58
N PRO A 408 12.57 21.90 -47.72
CA PRO A 408 13.63 21.63 -46.76
C PRO A 408 13.86 22.82 -45.79
N MET A 409 13.87 22.54 -44.48
CA MET A 409 14.50 23.27 -43.36
C MET A 409 13.66 23.04 -42.08
N GLU A 410 13.93 21.95 -41.36
CA GLU A 410 13.71 21.71 -39.91
C GLU A 410 14.00 20.21 -39.68
N GLY A 411 15.30 19.89 -39.71
CA GLY A 411 15.83 18.53 -39.74
C GLY A 411 16.68 18.24 -38.52
N GLU A 412 16.39 17.10 -37.90
CA GLU A 412 17.34 16.06 -37.47
C GLU A 412 16.46 14.89 -36.98
N GLU A 413 16.53 13.72 -37.64
CA GLU A 413 15.91 12.50 -37.09
C GLU A 413 16.57 12.23 -35.73
N MET A 414 15.76 12.17 -34.67
CA MET A 414 16.25 11.89 -33.31
C MET A 414 15.92 10.45 -32.92
N THR A 415 16.91 9.71 -32.45
CA THR A 415 16.73 8.37 -31.87
C THR A 415 16.65 8.44 -30.35
N ARG A 416 15.82 7.55 -29.77
CA ARG A 416 15.72 7.38 -28.31
C ARG A 416 16.78 6.40 -27.82
N VAL A 417 17.60 6.82 -26.87
CA VAL A 417 18.58 5.98 -26.18
C VAL A 417 18.11 5.76 -24.76
N VAL A 418 17.88 4.50 -24.38
CA VAL A 418 17.57 4.12 -23.00
C VAL A 418 18.87 4.10 -22.20
N ILE A 419 18.90 4.88 -21.12
CA ILE A 419 20.07 5.09 -20.26
C ILE A 419 19.86 4.52 -18.84
N ALA A 420 18.62 4.19 -18.47
CA ALA A 420 18.29 3.51 -17.22
C ALA A 420 17.06 2.61 -17.40
N GLU A 421 17.00 1.53 -16.64
CA GLU A 421 15.88 0.58 -16.68
C GLU A 421 14.77 1.01 -15.72
N VAL A 422 13.51 1.05 -16.20
CA VAL A 422 12.36 1.49 -15.41
C VAL A 422 11.66 0.28 -14.80
N HIS A 423 11.45 0.33 -13.48
CA HIS A 423 10.72 -0.70 -12.74
C HIS A 423 9.68 -0.06 -11.81
N TYR A 424 8.63 -0.81 -11.50
CA TYR A 424 7.52 -0.35 -10.66
C TYR A 424 7.47 -1.13 -9.36
N VAL A 425 7.40 -0.43 -8.23
CA VAL A 425 7.17 -1.04 -6.90
C VAL A 425 5.78 -1.68 -6.89
N VAL A 426 5.74 -2.97 -6.57
CA VAL A 426 4.51 -3.75 -6.45
C VAL A 426 3.92 -3.56 -5.03
N PRO A 427 2.59 -3.50 -4.87
CA PRO A 427 1.95 -3.50 -3.55
C PRO A 427 2.34 -4.73 -2.71
N PHE A 428 2.22 -4.64 -1.38
CA PHE A 428 2.43 -5.79 -0.51
C PHE A 428 1.37 -6.86 -0.77
N ASP A 429 1.82 -8.10 -0.92
CA ASP A 429 0.99 -9.29 -0.83
C ASP A 429 0.70 -9.64 0.64
N ASP A 430 -0.17 -10.63 0.85
CA ASP A 430 -0.55 -11.05 2.21
C ASP A 430 0.66 -11.53 3.05
N ALA A 431 1.71 -12.05 2.38
CA ALA A 431 2.93 -12.49 3.04
C ALA A 431 3.74 -11.31 3.58
N ARG A 432 3.96 -10.26 2.77
CA ARG A 432 4.64 -9.03 3.19
C ARG A 432 3.83 -8.23 4.21
N VAL A 433 2.51 -8.20 4.09
CA VAL A 433 1.62 -7.60 5.12
C VAL A 433 1.82 -8.30 6.47
N ASN A 434 1.85 -9.64 6.48
CA ASN A 434 2.09 -10.41 7.70
C ASN A 434 3.50 -10.16 8.26
N GLN A 435 4.53 -10.19 7.42
CA GLN A 435 5.91 -9.95 7.83
C GLN A 435 6.08 -8.56 8.43
N PHE A 436 5.51 -7.52 7.80
CA PHE A 436 5.54 -6.16 8.34
C PHE A 436 4.83 -6.09 9.69
N SER A 437 3.66 -6.72 9.81
CA SER A 437 2.87 -6.72 11.03
C SER A 437 3.63 -7.39 12.18
N ASP A 438 4.27 -8.53 11.92
CA ASP A 438 5.07 -9.24 12.91
C ASP A 438 6.28 -8.40 13.37
N ASN A 439 7.02 -7.82 12.41
CA ASN A 439 8.11 -6.89 12.69
C ASN A 439 7.65 -5.70 13.55
N TRP A 440 6.49 -5.13 13.22
CA TRP A 440 5.91 -3.98 13.91
C TRP A 440 5.61 -4.25 15.38
N PHE A 441 4.93 -5.37 15.67
CA PHE A 441 4.56 -5.73 17.04
C PHE A 441 5.75 -6.27 17.83
N THR A 442 6.69 -6.99 17.19
CA THR A 442 7.95 -7.41 17.81
C THR A 442 8.77 -6.23 18.33
N LEU A 443 8.74 -5.11 17.63
CA LEU A 443 9.43 -3.89 18.03
C LEU A 443 8.80 -3.16 19.22
N ARG A 444 7.52 -3.41 19.51
CA ARG A 444 6.71 -2.52 20.36
C ARG A 444 5.96 -3.23 21.48
N VAL A 445 5.99 -4.57 21.51
CA VAL A 445 5.33 -5.40 22.52
C VAL A 445 6.37 -6.31 23.16
N GLU A 446 6.55 -6.18 24.47
CA GLU A 446 7.63 -6.84 25.20
C GLU A 446 7.38 -8.34 25.43
N THR A 447 6.13 -8.74 25.67
CA THR A 447 5.80 -10.13 26.01
C THR A 447 5.34 -10.92 24.78
N GLU A 448 5.84 -12.14 24.64
CA GLU A 448 5.50 -13.06 23.54
C GLU A 448 3.98 -13.28 23.43
N PHE A 449 3.32 -13.51 24.56
CA PHE A 449 1.88 -13.78 24.61
C PHE A 449 1.07 -12.59 24.09
N ASN A 450 1.32 -11.37 24.60
CA ASN A 450 0.61 -10.18 24.14
C ASN A 450 0.92 -9.87 22.68
N ARG A 451 2.16 -10.15 22.23
CA ARG A 451 2.56 -9.95 20.84
C ARG A 451 1.76 -10.85 19.91
N GLN A 452 1.68 -12.14 20.20
CA GLN A 452 0.93 -13.08 19.36
C GLN A 452 -0.56 -12.76 19.32
N GLU A 453 -1.15 -12.42 20.46
CA GLU A 453 -2.57 -12.00 20.55
C GLU A 453 -2.83 -10.71 19.76
N LEU A 454 -2.02 -9.67 19.95
CA LEU A 454 -2.18 -8.39 19.23
C LEU A 454 -1.90 -8.53 17.73
N LEU A 455 -0.91 -9.32 17.34
CA LEU A 455 -0.60 -9.61 15.94
C LEU A 455 -1.78 -10.33 15.27
N ARG A 456 -2.31 -11.39 15.90
CA ARG A 456 -3.47 -12.12 15.38
C ARG A 456 -4.67 -11.19 15.25
N ALA A 457 -5.01 -10.46 16.31
CA ALA A 457 -6.14 -9.54 16.31
C ALA A 457 -6.00 -8.42 15.27
N PHE A 458 -4.78 -7.90 15.05
CA PHE A 458 -4.53 -6.90 14.03
C PHE A 458 -4.67 -7.47 12.62
N VAL A 459 -4.06 -8.61 12.33
CA VAL A 459 -4.13 -9.26 11.01
C VAL A 459 -5.56 -9.66 10.68
N GLU A 460 -6.31 -10.18 11.67
CA GLU A 460 -7.75 -10.44 11.55
C GLU A 460 -8.52 -9.15 11.25
N ALA A 461 -8.26 -8.06 11.97
CA ALA A 461 -8.91 -6.77 11.73
C ALA A 461 -8.61 -6.19 10.33
N VAL A 462 -7.37 -6.31 9.83
CA VAL A 462 -6.99 -5.89 8.47
C VAL A 462 -7.72 -6.73 7.42
N ARG A 463 -7.88 -8.04 7.67
CA ARG A 463 -8.47 -9.01 6.72
C ARG A 463 -9.98 -9.15 6.83
N ALA A 464 -10.61 -8.56 7.85
CA ALA A 464 -12.05 -8.65 8.08
C ALA A 464 -12.88 -8.16 6.88
N HIS A 465 -12.37 -7.17 6.14
CA HIS A 465 -13.04 -6.63 4.97
C HIS A 465 -12.08 -6.50 3.77
N ASP A 466 -12.61 -6.65 2.56
CA ASP A 466 -11.83 -6.52 1.32
C ASP A 466 -11.17 -5.14 1.20
N SER A 467 -11.88 -4.09 1.62
CA SER A 467 -11.39 -2.72 1.50
C SER A 467 -10.24 -2.41 2.49
N THR A 468 -10.29 -2.92 3.73
CA THR A 468 -9.18 -2.78 4.69
C THR A 468 -7.98 -3.62 4.28
N ARG A 469 -8.23 -4.79 3.68
CA ARG A 469 -7.17 -5.65 3.14
C ARG A 469 -6.43 -4.99 1.99
N LYS A 470 -7.15 -4.35 1.06
CA LYS A 470 -6.55 -3.61 -0.07
C LYS A 470 -5.73 -2.41 0.39
N LEU A 471 -6.21 -1.62 1.35
CA LEU A 471 -5.42 -0.53 1.94
C LEU A 471 -4.14 -1.04 2.61
N GLY A 472 -4.23 -2.18 3.30
CA GLY A 472 -3.08 -2.82 3.96
C GLY A 472 -1.95 -3.21 3.00
N ARG A 473 -2.17 -3.22 1.68
CA ARG A 473 -1.12 -3.49 0.69
C ARG A 473 -0.17 -2.31 0.47
N ILE A 474 -0.54 -1.10 0.89
CA ILE A 474 0.35 0.07 0.84
C ILE A 474 1.06 0.18 2.20
N PRO A 475 2.40 0.05 2.27
CA PRO A 475 3.13 -0.01 3.54
C PRO A 475 2.85 1.17 4.48
N ASN A 476 2.73 2.39 3.93
CA ASN A 476 2.39 3.56 4.74
C ASN A 476 0.99 3.47 5.35
N LEU A 477 0.00 2.99 4.60
CA LEU A 477 -1.37 2.81 5.10
C LEU A 477 -1.43 1.70 6.15
N LEU A 478 -0.73 0.59 5.92
CA LEU A 478 -0.59 -0.49 6.88
C LEU A 478 0.04 -0.01 8.20
N THR A 479 1.04 0.86 8.10
CA THR A 479 1.65 1.53 9.26
C THR A 479 0.62 2.37 10.03
N MET A 480 -0.19 3.17 9.33
CA MET A 480 -1.24 3.98 9.98
C MET A 480 -2.30 3.10 10.65
N MET A 481 -2.71 2.01 10.00
CA MET A 481 -3.64 1.03 10.58
C MET A 481 -3.05 0.39 11.84
N ALA A 482 -1.78 -0.03 11.81
CA ALA A 482 -1.09 -0.63 12.96
C ALA A 482 -0.95 0.35 14.13
N LEU A 483 -0.75 1.64 13.84
CA LEU A 483 -0.73 2.72 14.84
C LEU A 483 -2.09 2.92 15.50
N ILE A 484 -3.15 3.07 14.69
CA ILE A 484 -4.52 3.22 15.21
C ILE A 484 -4.91 2.00 16.05
N PHE A 485 -4.59 0.81 15.56
CA PHE A 485 -4.86 -0.44 16.27
C PHE A 485 -4.12 -0.52 17.60
N ARG A 486 -2.84 -0.13 17.66
CA ARG A 486 -2.06 -0.13 18.90
C ARG A 486 -2.69 0.78 19.97
N VAL A 487 -3.20 1.94 19.57
CA VAL A 487 -3.79 2.92 20.51
C VAL A 487 -5.18 2.47 20.96
N ARG A 488 -6.00 1.92 20.06
CA ARG A 488 -7.41 1.61 20.32
C ARG A 488 -7.66 0.13 20.68
N ALA A 489 -6.65 -0.73 20.54
CA ALA A 489 -6.75 -2.20 20.58
C ALA A 489 -7.74 -2.80 19.55
N ARG A 490 -8.21 -1.98 18.62
CA ARG A 490 -9.15 -2.30 17.54
C ARG A 490 -8.98 -1.28 16.42
N LEU A 491 -9.26 -1.66 15.18
CA LEU A 491 -9.51 -0.67 14.14
C LEU A 491 -10.85 0.02 14.42
N PRO A 492 -11.05 1.29 13.99
CA PRO A 492 -12.33 1.97 14.15
C PRO A 492 -13.45 1.08 13.62
N HIS A 493 -14.54 0.97 14.38
CA HIS A 493 -15.70 0.18 13.95
C HIS A 493 -16.40 0.90 12.81
N GLY A 494 -16.29 0.38 11.60
CA GLY A 494 -16.80 1.02 10.38
C GLY A 494 -15.66 1.50 9.50
N ARG A 495 -15.76 1.15 8.22
CA ARG A 495 -14.75 1.44 7.19
C ARG A 495 -14.65 2.94 6.96
N ALA A 496 -15.78 3.65 7.00
CA ALA A 496 -15.83 5.10 6.86
C ALA A 496 -15.00 5.84 7.93
N LEU A 497 -15.02 5.36 9.18
CA LEU A 497 -14.23 5.94 10.27
C LEU A 497 -12.73 5.69 10.08
N LEU A 498 -12.33 4.52 9.58
CA LEU A 498 -10.92 4.26 9.25
C LEU A 498 -10.44 5.20 8.13
N TYR A 499 -11.22 5.38 7.07
CA TYR A 499 -10.88 6.34 6.01
C TYR A 499 -10.78 7.77 6.54
N ASN A 500 -11.67 8.16 7.46
CA ASN A 500 -11.62 9.46 8.11
C ASN A 500 -10.28 9.71 8.84
N GLU A 501 -9.87 8.78 9.71
CA GLU A 501 -8.65 8.91 10.50
C GLU A 501 -7.40 8.96 9.59
N ILE A 502 -7.36 8.12 8.56
CA ILE A 502 -6.25 8.11 7.60
C ILE A 502 -6.24 9.41 6.77
N ALA A 503 -7.39 9.85 6.25
CA ALA A 503 -7.50 11.08 5.47
C ALA A 503 -7.09 12.31 6.31
N GLN A 504 -7.51 12.36 7.58
CA GLN A 504 -7.05 13.38 8.52
C GLN A 504 -5.53 13.36 8.67
N ALA A 505 -4.93 12.20 8.92
CA ALA A 505 -3.49 12.07 9.03
C ALA A 505 -2.77 12.60 7.78
N TYR A 506 -3.23 12.28 6.57
CA TYR A 506 -2.63 12.81 5.33
C TYR A 506 -2.78 14.32 5.16
N LEU A 507 -3.91 14.90 5.60
CA LEU A 507 -4.16 16.34 5.48
C LEU A 507 -3.40 17.15 6.54
N GLU A 508 -3.13 16.58 7.72
CA GLU A 508 -2.43 17.24 8.84
C GLU A 508 -0.90 17.02 8.82
N THR A 509 -0.43 15.81 8.51
CA THR A 509 1.00 15.41 8.62
C THR A 509 1.92 16.31 7.79
N ILE A 510 1.45 16.85 6.67
CA ILE A 510 2.27 17.69 5.78
C ILE A 510 2.47 19.10 6.29
N GLU A 511 1.50 19.64 7.03
CA GLU A 511 1.59 21.00 7.56
C GLU A 511 2.52 21.06 8.76
N PHE A 512 2.48 20.04 9.61
CA PHE A 512 3.29 19.96 10.81
C PHE A 512 4.76 19.60 10.52
N VAL A 513 5.00 18.69 9.58
CA VAL A 513 6.35 18.13 9.35
C VAL A 513 7.21 19.00 8.41
N ARG A 514 6.61 19.67 7.42
CA ARG A 514 7.39 20.33 6.35
C ARG A 514 7.65 21.83 6.57
N LYS A 515 7.10 22.46 7.61
CA LYS A 515 7.28 23.92 7.91
C LYS A 515 7.11 24.85 6.68
N LEU A 516 6.27 24.46 5.72
CA LEU A 516 6.02 25.22 4.50
C LEU A 516 4.87 26.20 4.73
N PRO A 517 4.82 27.35 4.02
CA PRO A 517 3.71 28.28 4.11
C PRO A 517 2.39 27.54 3.85
N GLY A 518 1.49 27.62 4.84
CA GLY A 518 0.24 26.86 4.89
C GLY A 518 -0.72 27.24 3.77
N HIS A 519 -1.56 26.29 3.37
CA HIS A 519 -2.71 26.57 2.53
C HIS A 519 -3.82 27.17 3.41
N PRO A 520 -4.52 28.24 3.01
CA PRO A 520 -5.66 28.75 3.78
C PRO A 520 -6.72 27.66 3.87
N GLY A 521 -7.14 27.25 5.07
CA GLY A 521 -8.20 26.26 5.27
C GLY A 521 -7.99 25.34 6.48
N THR A 522 -9.01 25.20 7.31
CA THR A 522 -9.11 24.20 8.38
C THR A 522 -9.18 22.78 7.80
N LEU A 523 -8.88 21.76 8.61
CA LEU A 523 -9.02 20.36 8.21
C LEU A 523 -10.42 20.05 7.66
N GLY A 524 -11.47 20.55 8.32
CA GLY A 524 -12.84 20.37 7.88
C GLY A 524 -13.12 20.98 6.50
N GLU A 525 -12.57 22.17 6.22
CA GLU A 525 -12.69 22.82 4.90
C GLU A 525 -11.98 22.00 3.82
N LYS A 526 -10.73 21.56 4.07
CA LYS A 526 -9.98 20.72 3.13
C LYS A 526 -10.69 19.41 2.80
N LYS A 527 -11.29 18.77 3.82
CA LYS A 527 -12.09 17.56 3.62
C LYS A 527 -13.32 17.84 2.75
N ARG A 528 -14.03 18.95 2.95
CA ARG A 528 -15.18 19.34 2.10
C ARG A 528 -14.78 19.58 0.64
N TRP A 529 -13.65 20.24 0.40
CA TRP A 529 -13.16 20.46 -0.96
C TRP A 529 -12.81 19.15 -1.67
N LEU A 530 -12.16 18.22 -0.95
CA LEU A 530 -11.91 16.87 -1.46
C LEU A 530 -13.18 16.05 -1.64
N ALA A 531 -14.16 16.20 -0.75
CA ALA A 531 -15.45 15.54 -0.83
C ALA A 531 -16.15 15.89 -2.16
N ARG A 532 -16.12 17.17 -2.55
CA ARG A 532 -16.64 17.61 -3.85
C ARG A 532 -15.95 16.91 -5.02
N VAL A 533 -14.62 16.83 -5.00
CA VAL A 533 -13.85 16.12 -6.06
C VAL A 533 -14.23 14.64 -6.10
N GLY A 534 -14.28 13.97 -4.94
CA GLY A 534 -14.66 12.56 -4.84
C GLY A 534 -16.04 12.29 -5.44
N PHE A 535 -17.03 13.12 -5.11
CA PHE A 535 -18.39 13.00 -5.64
C PHE A 535 -18.45 13.19 -7.17
N GLU A 536 -17.82 14.23 -7.70
CA GLU A 536 -17.86 14.53 -9.13
C GLU A 536 -17.14 13.46 -9.96
N MET A 537 -16.03 12.94 -9.45
CA MET A 537 -15.35 11.79 -10.04
C MET A 537 -16.28 10.58 -10.03
N GLN A 538 -16.89 10.24 -8.90
CA GLN A 538 -17.81 9.11 -8.78
C GLN A 538 -19.00 9.21 -9.75
N ARG A 539 -19.60 10.40 -9.88
CA ARG A 539 -20.68 10.70 -10.83
C ARG A 539 -20.27 10.47 -12.29
N ARG A 540 -19.03 10.83 -12.66
CA ARG A 540 -18.49 10.54 -14.00
C ARG A 540 -18.30 9.05 -14.28
N ARG A 541 -18.10 8.22 -13.25
CA ARG A 541 -18.02 6.75 -13.42
C ARG A 541 -19.32 6.21 -13.97
N GLY A 542 -20.43 6.64 -13.38
CA GLY A 542 -21.78 6.22 -13.76
C GLY A 542 -22.12 6.65 -15.18
N ALA A 543 -21.78 7.90 -15.55
CA ALA A 543 -22.15 8.49 -16.83
C ALA A 543 -21.52 7.80 -18.08
N LYS A 544 -20.29 7.28 -17.99
CA LYS A 544 -19.60 6.66 -19.15
C LYS A 544 -20.23 5.36 -19.64
N LYS A 545 -21.07 4.68 -18.85
CA LYS A 545 -21.76 3.44 -19.28
C LYS A 545 -22.97 3.68 -20.18
N GLY A 546 -23.45 4.92 -20.32
CA GLY A 546 -24.60 5.27 -21.17
C GLY A 546 -24.26 5.55 -22.65
N ALA A 547 -22.98 5.69 -23.01
CA ALA A 547 -22.55 6.09 -24.35
C ALA A 547 -21.66 5.03 -25.02
N SER A 548 -22.23 4.30 -25.99
CA SER A 548 -21.56 3.57 -27.07
C SER A 548 -20.45 2.56 -26.69
N GLN A 549 -20.83 1.28 -26.58
CA GLN A 549 -19.91 0.16 -26.78
C GLN A 549 -19.51 0.05 -28.26
N THR A 550 -18.42 0.71 -28.66
CA THR A 550 -17.62 0.31 -29.83
C THR A 550 -16.19 0.78 -29.60
N SER A 551 -15.37 -0.04 -28.96
CA SER A 551 -13.90 -0.13 -29.13
C SER A 551 -13.38 -1.16 -28.14
N GLU A 552 -12.61 -2.12 -28.65
CA GLU A 552 -11.84 -3.11 -27.88
C GLU A 552 -10.73 -2.42 -27.07
N VAL A 553 -11.11 -1.75 -25.98
CA VAL A 553 -10.18 -1.33 -24.93
C VAL A 553 -10.34 -2.32 -23.78
N SER A 554 -9.24 -2.98 -23.43
CA SER A 554 -9.15 -4.03 -22.41
C SER A 554 -9.92 -3.67 -21.13
N GLU A 555 -10.75 -4.61 -20.64
CA GLU A 555 -11.48 -4.57 -19.36
C GLU A 555 -10.60 -4.26 -18.12
N GLN A 556 -9.27 -4.22 -18.26
CA GLN A 556 -8.32 -3.89 -17.19
C GLN A 556 -8.15 -2.37 -16.95
N GLN A 557 -8.60 -1.49 -17.85
CA GLN A 557 -8.51 -0.02 -17.70
C GLN A 557 -9.81 0.65 -17.22
N THR A 558 -10.90 -0.10 -17.05
CA THR A 558 -12.26 0.44 -16.87
C THR A 558 -12.65 0.84 -15.44
N ASP A 559 -11.79 0.64 -14.44
CA ASP A 559 -12.14 0.88 -13.03
C ASP A 559 -11.62 2.20 -12.42
N GLU A 560 -10.56 2.79 -12.95
CA GLU A 560 -9.99 4.05 -12.44
C GLU A 560 -10.51 5.24 -13.27
N ILE A 561 -11.28 6.13 -12.65
CA ILE A 561 -11.77 7.34 -13.32
C ILE A 561 -10.70 8.40 -13.26
N LEU A 562 -10.21 8.78 -14.42
CA LEU A 562 -9.31 9.91 -14.55
C LEU A 562 -10.14 11.19 -14.73
N ALA A 563 -9.91 12.17 -13.86
CA ALA A 563 -10.46 13.52 -13.99
C ALA A 563 -9.38 14.46 -14.55
N SER A 564 -9.73 15.34 -15.48
CA SER A 564 -8.76 16.32 -15.96
C SER A 564 -8.42 17.32 -14.83
N GLY A 565 -7.22 17.86 -14.81
CA GLY A 565 -6.82 18.84 -13.82
C GLY A 565 -7.66 20.10 -13.89
N ASN A 566 -8.11 20.49 -15.09
CA ASN A 566 -9.07 21.59 -15.26
C ASN A 566 -10.39 21.31 -14.53
N ASP A 567 -10.88 20.07 -14.56
CA ASP A 567 -12.08 19.69 -13.83
C ASP A 567 -11.86 19.74 -12.32
N VAL A 568 -10.77 19.12 -11.85
CA VAL A 568 -10.44 19.08 -10.43
C VAL A 568 -10.28 20.49 -9.86
N ARG A 569 -9.55 21.38 -10.56
CA ARG A 569 -9.38 22.78 -10.17
C ARG A 569 -10.71 23.52 -10.10
N ARG A 570 -11.58 23.34 -11.10
CA ARG A 570 -12.92 23.94 -11.10
C ARG A 570 -13.79 23.46 -9.94
N TRP A 571 -13.80 22.16 -9.64
CA TRP A 571 -14.57 21.61 -8.52
C TRP A 571 -14.08 22.10 -7.16
N ILE A 572 -12.77 22.18 -6.97
CA ILE A 572 -12.17 22.72 -5.75
C ILE A 572 -12.49 24.20 -5.61
N ALA A 573 -12.36 24.99 -6.70
CA ALA A 573 -12.69 26.41 -6.69
C ALA A 573 -14.16 26.66 -6.29
N ALA A 574 -15.08 25.84 -6.81
CA ALA A 574 -16.50 25.89 -6.42
C ALA A 574 -16.68 25.59 -4.92
N ALA A 575 -16.09 24.51 -4.41
CA ALA A 575 -16.20 24.13 -3.00
C ALA A 575 -15.54 25.15 -2.04
N MET A 576 -14.46 25.82 -2.48
CA MET A 576 -13.80 26.91 -1.77
C MET A 576 -14.71 28.14 -1.65
N ALA A 577 -15.37 28.51 -2.75
CA ALA A 577 -16.33 29.60 -2.78
C ALA A 577 -17.53 29.33 -1.85
N GLU A 578 -18.07 28.11 -1.86
CA GLU A 578 -19.14 27.67 -0.95
C GLU A 578 -18.73 27.75 0.54
N SER A 579 -17.44 27.55 0.84
CA SER A 579 -16.89 27.66 2.20
C SER A 579 -16.59 29.11 2.63
N GLY A 580 -16.81 30.11 1.76
CA GLY A 580 -16.45 31.51 2.01
C GLY A 580 -14.95 31.77 2.06
N LYS A 581 -14.12 30.90 1.46
CA LYS A 581 -12.65 30.95 1.51
C LYS A 581 -12.06 30.99 0.09
N GLY A 582 -11.79 32.17 -0.43
CA GLY A 582 -11.26 32.28 -1.80
C GLY A 582 -12.13 31.52 -2.80
N GLY A 583 -11.57 31.11 -3.93
CA GLY A 583 -12.33 30.43 -5.00
C GLY A 583 -11.84 30.79 -6.40
N SER A 584 -10.68 31.46 -6.47
CA SER A 584 -10.00 31.65 -7.75
C SER A 584 -9.45 30.33 -8.26
N ASN A 585 -9.29 30.21 -9.58
CA ASN A 585 -8.64 29.05 -10.18
C ASN A 585 -7.21 28.85 -9.67
N ASP A 586 -6.53 29.93 -9.27
CA ASP A 586 -5.18 29.91 -8.72
C ASP A 586 -5.15 29.32 -7.29
N ASP A 587 -6.15 29.62 -6.46
CA ASP A 587 -6.30 28.98 -5.14
C ASP A 587 -6.50 27.47 -5.28
N ALA A 588 -7.39 27.07 -6.20
CA ALA A 588 -7.64 25.67 -6.49
C ALA A 588 -6.41 24.98 -7.07
N ALA A 589 -5.66 25.61 -7.98
CA ALA A 589 -4.42 25.07 -8.53
C ALA A 589 -3.37 24.81 -7.43
N ARG A 590 -3.22 25.73 -6.48
CA ARG A 590 -2.34 25.55 -5.32
C ARG A 590 -2.77 24.38 -4.44
N PHE A 591 -4.08 24.20 -4.23
CA PHE A 591 -4.59 23.06 -3.46
C PHE A 591 -4.40 21.72 -4.19
N VAL A 592 -4.66 21.67 -5.50
CA VAL A 592 -4.39 20.48 -6.33
C VAL A 592 -2.91 20.11 -6.28
N GLU A 593 -2.03 21.10 -6.38
CA GLU A 593 -0.59 20.87 -6.25
C GLU A 593 -0.21 20.34 -4.85
N PHE A 594 -0.82 20.89 -3.79
CA PHE A 594 -0.68 20.37 -2.44
C PHE A 594 -1.13 18.90 -2.35
N LEU A 595 -2.26 18.54 -2.95
CA LEU A 595 -2.78 17.17 -2.92
C LEU A 595 -1.89 16.21 -3.73
N ALA A 596 -1.49 16.59 -4.94
CA ALA A 596 -0.70 15.75 -5.84
C ALA A 596 0.73 15.52 -5.36
N ARG A 597 1.40 16.57 -4.91
CA ARG A 597 2.83 16.53 -4.58
C ARG A 597 3.09 16.26 -3.12
N ARG A 598 2.17 16.64 -2.23
CA ARG A 598 2.36 16.51 -0.78
C ARG A 598 1.49 15.40 -0.21
N SER A 599 0.16 15.55 -0.18
CA SER A 599 -0.73 14.59 0.51
C SER A 599 -0.75 13.23 -0.17
N GLY A 600 -0.62 13.20 -1.50
CA GLY A 600 -0.74 11.97 -2.26
C GLY A 600 -2.14 11.36 -2.18
N LEU A 601 -3.14 12.05 -1.61
CA LEU A 601 -4.53 11.58 -1.60
C LEU A 601 -5.17 11.64 -3.00
N LEU A 602 -4.73 12.58 -3.83
CA LEU A 602 -5.10 12.69 -5.24
C LEU A 602 -3.82 12.60 -6.08
N LEU A 603 -3.70 11.56 -6.89
CA LEU A 603 -2.55 11.24 -7.74
C LEU A 603 -2.81 11.64 -9.18
N PRO A 604 -1.90 12.36 -9.84
CA PRO A 604 -2.03 12.53 -11.28
C PRO A 604 -1.79 11.20 -12.05
N ARG A 605 -2.32 11.02 -13.26
CA ARG A 605 -2.31 9.76 -14.06
C ARG A 605 -2.15 10.06 -15.55
N GLY A 606 -1.02 10.66 -15.93
CA GLY A 606 -0.74 11.15 -17.29
C GLY A 606 -0.81 12.68 -17.41
N GLU A 607 -0.89 13.21 -18.63
CA GLU A 607 -0.94 14.66 -18.90
C GLU A 607 -2.22 15.30 -18.33
N ASP A 608 -2.08 16.07 -17.24
CA ASP A 608 -3.17 16.78 -16.53
C ASP A 608 -4.40 15.91 -16.22
N GLN A 609 -4.18 14.65 -15.82
CA GLN A 609 -5.23 13.73 -15.36
C GLN A 609 -4.99 13.33 -13.91
N PHE A 610 -6.05 13.05 -13.13
CA PHE A 610 -5.99 12.77 -11.69
C PHE A 610 -6.94 11.64 -11.27
N ALA A 611 -6.51 10.85 -10.29
CA ALA A 611 -7.22 9.77 -9.59
C ALA A 611 -6.98 9.88 -8.08
N PHE A 612 -7.81 9.26 -7.23
CA PHE A 612 -7.48 9.16 -5.81
C PHE A 612 -6.37 8.12 -5.57
N LEU A 613 -5.67 8.20 -4.43
CA LEU A 613 -4.67 7.21 -3.98
C LEU A 613 -5.19 5.77 -4.07
N HIS A 614 -6.47 5.61 -3.75
CA HIS A 614 -7.20 4.36 -3.79
C HIS A 614 -8.66 4.67 -4.15
N LEU A 615 -9.34 3.78 -4.89
CA LEU A 615 -10.75 3.98 -5.26
C LEU A 615 -11.62 4.19 -4.02
N SER A 616 -11.37 3.46 -2.94
CA SER A 616 -12.10 3.62 -1.69
C SER A 616 -11.97 5.01 -1.05
N PHE A 617 -10.90 5.76 -1.29
CA PHE A 617 -10.85 7.17 -0.87
C PHE A 617 -11.78 8.03 -1.71
N GLN A 618 -11.87 7.80 -3.03
CA GLN A 618 -12.86 8.46 -3.88
C GLN A 618 -14.28 8.17 -3.37
N GLU A 619 -14.59 6.89 -3.12
CA GLU A 619 -15.91 6.45 -2.65
C GLU A 619 -16.24 7.04 -1.26
N TYR A 620 -15.25 7.10 -0.37
CA TYR A 620 -15.36 7.74 0.95
C TYR A 620 -15.63 9.25 0.84
N PHE A 621 -14.84 9.97 0.05
CA PHE A 621 -15.03 11.42 -0.13
C PHE A 621 -16.35 11.74 -0.84
N ALA A 622 -16.78 10.91 -1.78
CA ALA A 622 -18.12 11.00 -2.38
C ALA A 622 -19.22 10.82 -1.31
N ALA A 623 -19.05 9.86 -0.38
CA ALA A 623 -19.99 9.66 0.72
C ALA A 623 -20.02 10.88 1.67
N CYS A 624 -18.86 11.46 2.02
CA CYS A 624 -18.81 12.70 2.81
C CYS A 624 -19.57 13.85 2.15
N PHE A 625 -19.45 14.00 0.82
CA PHE A 625 -20.17 15.05 0.10
C PHE A 625 -21.68 14.83 0.18
N LEU A 626 -22.14 13.60 -0.07
CA LEU A 626 -23.56 13.24 0.03
C LEU A 626 -24.10 13.49 1.44
N GLN A 627 -23.33 13.14 2.48
CA GLN A 627 -23.70 13.38 3.88
C GLN A 627 -23.96 14.86 4.14
N ASP A 628 -23.04 15.75 3.74
CA ASP A 628 -23.17 17.19 3.89
C ASP A 628 -24.40 17.75 3.12
N GLN A 629 -24.64 17.26 1.90
CA GLN A 629 -25.77 17.69 1.07
C GLN A 629 -27.12 17.31 1.68
N ILE A 630 -27.28 16.05 2.14
CA ILE A 630 -28.52 15.52 2.72
C ILE A 630 -28.93 16.29 3.99
N VAL A 631 -27.94 16.73 4.77
CA VAL A 631 -28.18 17.47 6.02
C VAL A 631 -28.56 18.93 5.75
N SER A 632 -28.36 19.44 4.52
CA SER A 632 -28.68 20.83 4.18
C SER A 632 -30.20 21.10 4.11
N PRO A 633 -30.66 22.30 4.52
CA PRO A 633 -32.08 22.69 4.42
C PRO A 633 -32.62 22.70 2.98
N ASP A 634 -31.77 23.04 2.01
CA ASP A 634 -32.14 23.12 0.59
C ASP A 634 -32.50 21.75 0.02
N TRP A 635 -31.73 20.71 0.38
CA TRP A 635 -32.03 19.33 0.00
C TRP A 635 -33.35 18.83 0.61
N GLN A 636 -33.66 19.26 1.83
CA GLN A 636 -34.88 18.87 2.54
C GLN A 636 -36.14 19.47 1.92
N SER A 637 -36.11 20.76 1.57
CA SER A 637 -37.25 21.52 1.04
C SER A 637 -37.68 21.13 -0.38
N GLY A 638 -36.89 20.31 -1.08
CA GLY A 638 -37.26 19.78 -2.41
C GLY A 638 -37.26 20.83 -3.53
N GLY A 639 -36.53 21.94 -3.35
CA GLY A 639 -36.48 23.03 -4.32
C GLY A 639 -35.91 22.58 -5.66
N ALA A 640 -36.78 22.33 -6.64
CA ALA A 640 -36.48 21.93 -8.01
C ALA A 640 -35.70 22.98 -8.86
N GLY A 641 -35.00 23.94 -8.26
CA GLY A 641 -34.41 25.07 -8.99
C GLY A 641 -33.17 25.73 -8.39
N LYS A 642 -32.55 25.20 -7.33
CA LYS A 642 -31.34 25.80 -6.72
C LYS A 642 -30.20 24.86 -6.34
N VAL A 643 -30.27 23.58 -6.71
CA VAL A 643 -29.13 22.67 -6.54
C VAL A 643 -28.47 22.45 -7.90
N ALA A 644 -27.96 23.52 -8.50
CA ALA A 644 -27.27 23.42 -9.80
C ALA A 644 -25.98 22.56 -9.71
N ASP A 645 -25.45 22.41 -8.49
CA ASP A 645 -24.12 21.88 -8.21
C ASP A 645 -24.10 20.78 -7.10
N GLY A 646 -25.23 20.25 -6.64
CA GLY A 646 -25.30 19.24 -5.57
C GLY A 646 -26.13 18.01 -5.91
N ALA A 647 -26.05 16.95 -5.10
CA ALA A 647 -26.74 15.69 -5.35
C ALA A 647 -28.25 15.80 -5.01
N SER A 648 -29.12 15.68 -6.01
CA SER A 648 -30.57 15.73 -5.78
C SER A 648 -31.10 14.47 -5.07
N LYS A 649 -32.26 14.55 -4.40
CA LYS A 649 -32.99 13.37 -3.86
C LYS A 649 -33.16 12.27 -4.92
N LYS A 650 -33.45 12.69 -6.16
CA LYS A 650 -33.62 11.78 -7.29
C LYS A 650 -32.30 11.09 -7.66
N GLU A 651 -31.21 11.83 -7.76
CA GLU A 651 -29.88 11.30 -8.11
C GLU A 651 -29.37 10.30 -7.07
N VAL A 652 -29.56 10.57 -5.77
CA VAL A 652 -29.22 9.64 -4.69
C VAL A 652 -30.06 8.35 -4.79
N SER A 653 -31.35 8.47 -5.12
CA SER A 653 -32.23 7.31 -5.30
C SER A 653 -31.86 6.49 -6.54
N GLU A 654 -31.53 7.15 -7.66
CA GLU A 654 -31.08 6.51 -8.90
C GLU A 654 -29.74 5.78 -8.69
N SER A 655 -28.83 6.38 -7.91
CA SER A 655 -27.54 5.77 -7.55
C SER A 655 -27.70 4.42 -6.82
N ALA A 656 -28.80 4.20 -6.09
CA ALA A 656 -29.07 2.93 -5.43
C ALA A 656 -29.30 1.77 -6.42
N ASN A 657 -29.68 2.08 -7.66
CA ASN A 657 -29.84 1.12 -8.75
C ASN A 657 -28.54 0.90 -9.54
N GLU A 658 -27.45 1.56 -9.16
CA GLU A 658 -26.17 1.44 -9.85
C GLU A 658 -25.15 0.68 -9.01
N PRO A 659 -24.56 -0.44 -9.51
CA PRO A 659 -23.57 -1.20 -8.76
C PRO A 659 -22.34 -0.37 -8.35
N LEU A 660 -21.99 0.65 -9.15
CA LEU A 660 -20.82 1.50 -8.96
C LEU A 660 -20.91 2.35 -7.69
N TRP A 661 -22.11 2.73 -7.26
CA TRP A 661 -22.34 3.56 -6.08
C TRP A 661 -22.50 2.76 -4.79
N ARG A 662 -22.53 1.43 -4.87
CA ARG A 662 -22.85 0.56 -3.74
C ARG A 662 -21.93 0.79 -2.54
N GLU A 663 -20.62 0.84 -2.73
CA GLU A 663 -19.68 1.07 -1.63
C GLU A 663 -19.80 2.49 -1.07
N THR A 664 -19.93 3.51 -1.93
CA THR A 664 -20.21 4.90 -1.50
C THR A 664 -21.46 4.99 -0.63
N LEU A 665 -22.54 4.30 -1.00
CA LEU A 665 -23.79 4.31 -0.25
C LEU A 665 -23.68 3.55 1.08
N ILE A 666 -22.91 2.46 1.14
CA ILE A 666 -22.63 1.78 2.41
C ILE A 666 -21.84 2.71 3.33
N LEU A 667 -20.77 3.33 2.83
CA LEU A 667 -19.97 4.30 3.60
C LEU A 667 -20.81 5.49 4.07
N LEU A 668 -21.74 5.98 3.24
CA LEU A 668 -22.68 7.05 3.60
C LEU A 668 -23.59 6.64 4.77
N VAL A 669 -24.13 5.41 4.74
CA VAL A 669 -24.96 4.90 5.83
C VAL A 669 -24.13 4.71 7.11
N GLU A 670 -22.91 4.19 7.01
CA GLU A 670 -21.98 4.09 8.15
C GLU A 670 -21.70 5.48 8.77
N LEU A 671 -21.41 6.49 7.93
CA LEU A 671 -21.18 7.87 8.38
C LEU A 671 -22.40 8.44 9.12
N PHE A 672 -23.61 8.27 8.57
CA PHE A 672 -24.83 8.70 9.25
C PHE A 672 -25.07 7.94 10.55
N ALA A 673 -24.85 6.63 10.59
CA ALA A 673 -25.05 5.83 11.79
C ALA A 673 -24.15 6.29 12.95
N HIS A 674 -22.91 6.67 12.66
CA HIS A 674 -21.95 7.12 13.67
C HIS A 674 -22.10 8.59 14.03
N GLU A 675 -22.17 9.50 13.06
CA GLU A 675 -22.07 10.94 13.32
C GLU A 675 -23.44 11.61 13.48
N GLN A 676 -24.44 11.17 12.73
CA GLN A 676 -25.75 11.85 12.67
C GLN A 676 -26.94 10.88 12.50
N PRO A 677 -27.16 9.96 13.46
CA PRO A 677 -28.12 8.84 13.29
C PRO A 677 -29.57 9.29 13.07
N ARG A 678 -29.92 10.52 13.49
CA ARG A 678 -31.23 11.13 13.25
C ARG A 678 -31.62 11.23 11.77
N TRP A 679 -30.65 11.23 10.86
CA TRP A 679 -30.87 11.35 9.42
C TRP A 679 -30.94 10.00 8.70
N LEU A 680 -30.62 8.88 9.38
CA LEU A 680 -30.75 7.54 8.82
C LEU A 680 -32.16 7.24 8.27
N PRO A 681 -33.27 7.60 8.95
CA PRO A 681 -34.60 7.34 8.41
C PRO A 681 -34.85 8.06 7.08
N ALA A 682 -34.43 9.33 6.97
CA ALA A 682 -34.60 10.11 5.74
C ALA A 682 -33.74 9.59 4.59
N LEU A 683 -32.50 9.16 4.87
CA LEU A 683 -31.65 8.52 3.86
C LEU A 683 -32.24 7.19 3.42
N ARG A 684 -32.71 6.35 4.36
CA ARG A 684 -33.37 5.08 4.04
C ARG A 684 -34.62 5.31 3.20
N GLU A 685 -35.43 6.32 3.53
CA GLU A 685 -36.58 6.71 2.72
C GLU A 685 -36.19 7.14 1.30
N CYS A 686 -35.09 7.89 1.14
CA CYS A 686 -34.60 8.28 -0.17
C CYS A 686 -34.08 7.07 -0.98
N LEU A 687 -33.34 6.17 -0.32
CA LEU A 687 -32.75 4.98 -0.94
C LEU A 687 -33.76 3.87 -1.16
N PHE A 688 -34.86 3.78 -0.43
CA PHE A 688 -35.79 2.62 -0.44
C PHE A 688 -37.30 2.97 -0.49
N GLY A 689 -37.70 4.21 -0.17
CA GLY A 689 -39.09 4.69 -0.18
C GLY A 689 -39.70 4.99 1.21
N ALA A 690 -40.83 5.70 1.26
CA ALA A 690 -41.41 6.30 2.47
C ALA A 690 -42.04 5.35 3.52
N ASP A 691 -42.33 4.09 3.18
CA ASP A 691 -43.10 3.19 4.05
C ASP A 691 -42.26 2.08 4.71
N VAL A 692 -40.94 2.24 4.81
CA VAL A 692 -40.05 1.13 5.19
C VAL A 692 -40.30 0.63 6.63
N MET A 693 -40.69 1.48 7.59
CA MET A 693 -40.85 1.06 9.01
C MET A 693 -41.81 1.95 9.84
N GLY A 694 -43.12 1.94 9.55
CA GLY A 694 -44.11 2.59 10.41
C GLY A 694 -44.51 1.73 11.62
N ARG A 695 -44.26 2.22 12.86
CA ARG A 695 -44.84 1.61 14.08
C ARG A 695 -46.37 1.60 14.00
N SER A 696 -46.93 0.42 14.26
CA SER A 696 -48.35 0.12 14.45
C SER A 696 -49.07 1.12 15.37
N SER A 697 -50.22 1.65 14.96
CA SER A 697 -51.50 0.95 15.22
C SER A 697 -52.71 1.70 14.64
N LEU A 698 -53.67 0.90 14.19
CA LEU A 698 -55.13 1.14 14.18
C LEU A 698 -55.79 1.92 13.01
N VAL A 699 -56.41 1.09 12.16
CA VAL A 699 -57.75 1.23 11.55
C VAL A 699 -57.85 1.84 10.15
N ARG A 700 -58.16 0.93 9.20
CA ARG A 700 -59.03 1.03 8.00
C ARG A 700 -58.83 2.31 7.18
N THR A 701 -58.28 2.21 5.98
CA THR A 701 -58.96 1.68 4.79
C THR A 701 -57.97 1.52 3.64
N ARG A 702 -58.23 0.55 2.75
CA ARG A 702 -57.62 0.30 1.43
C ARG A 702 -56.52 1.30 1.01
N GLU A 703 -55.24 0.96 1.21
CA GLU A 703 -54.11 1.59 0.52
C GLU A 703 -52.83 0.74 0.72
N HIS A 704 -52.15 0.43 -0.39
CA HIS A 704 -51.09 -0.59 -0.47
C HIS A 704 -49.71 -0.05 -0.06
N GLY A 705 -49.17 -0.59 1.04
CA GLY A 705 -47.79 -0.33 1.48
C GLY A 705 -46.76 -0.80 0.45
N TRP A 706 -45.58 -0.20 0.43
CA TRP A 706 -44.51 -0.54 -0.54
C TRP A 706 -44.13 -2.04 -0.55
N TRP A 707 -44.29 -2.76 0.56
CA TRP A 707 -44.12 -4.21 0.66
C TRP A 707 -45.09 -4.98 -0.25
N ASP A 708 -46.36 -4.58 -0.28
CA ASP A 708 -47.35 -5.10 -1.21
C ASP A 708 -47.06 -4.63 -2.64
N ARG A 709 -46.57 -3.40 -2.85
CA ARG A 709 -46.18 -2.90 -4.18
C ARG A 709 -44.98 -3.64 -4.77
N LEU A 710 -43.99 -4.04 -3.97
CA LEU A 710 -42.86 -4.87 -4.42
C LEU A 710 -43.33 -6.28 -4.77
N LEU A 711 -44.18 -6.90 -3.94
CA LEU A 711 -44.78 -8.20 -4.20
C LEU A 711 -45.72 -8.17 -5.41
N ASP A 712 -46.44 -7.07 -5.63
CA ASP A 712 -47.39 -6.88 -6.72
C ASP A 712 -46.68 -6.50 -8.04
N MET A 713 -45.56 -5.76 -7.99
CA MET A 713 -44.62 -5.59 -9.10
C MET A 713 -43.93 -6.90 -9.49
N VAL A 714 -43.69 -7.79 -8.53
CA VAL A 714 -43.18 -9.15 -8.78
C VAL A 714 -44.25 -10.05 -9.40
N ARG A 715 -45.54 -9.87 -9.05
CA ARG A 715 -46.70 -10.63 -9.58
C ARG A 715 -47.18 -10.14 -10.94
N ARG A 716 -47.19 -8.82 -11.20
CA ARG A 716 -47.65 -8.20 -12.45
C ARG A 716 -46.42 -7.88 -13.31
N HIS A 717 -46.19 -8.67 -14.36
CA HIS A 717 -45.02 -8.56 -15.23
C HIS A 717 -44.71 -7.11 -15.66
N GLU A 718 -43.53 -6.60 -15.30
CA GLU A 718 -42.93 -5.44 -15.97
C GLU A 718 -41.44 -5.68 -16.33
N PRO A 719 -40.97 -5.13 -17.47
CA PRO A 719 -39.57 -5.14 -17.88
C PRO A 719 -38.60 -4.43 -16.91
N GLN A 720 -39.09 -3.67 -15.93
CA GLN A 720 -38.31 -2.86 -14.98
C GLN A 720 -37.63 -3.66 -13.86
N ALA A 721 -37.88 -4.97 -13.73
CA ALA A 721 -37.26 -5.83 -12.71
C ALA A 721 -35.72 -5.91 -12.79
N ARG A 722 -35.11 -5.49 -13.92
CA ARG A 722 -33.64 -5.39 -14.05
C ARG A 722 -33.04 -4.25 -13.23
N ASP A 723 -33.72 -3.11 -13.10
CA ASP A 723 -33.14 -1.91 -12.46
C ASP A 723 -33.11 -2.04 -10.92
N ASN A 724 -34.00 -2.83 -10.33
CA ASN A 724 -34.08 -2.97 -8.88
C ASN A 724 -33.08 -3.96 -8.27
N GLY A 725 -32.38 -4.78 -9.08
CA GLY A 725 -31.50 -5.83 -8.55
C GLY A 725 -30.32 -5.30 -7.74
N ASP A 726 -29.75 -4.17 -8.15
CA ASP A 726 -28.65 -3.53 -7.44
C ASP A 726 -29.08 -2.86 -6.14
N ARG A 727 -30.30 -2.32 -6.11
CA ARG A 727 -30.91 -1.74 -4.91
C ARG A 727 -31.25 -2.80 -3.87
N VAL A 728 -31.78 -3.95 -4.29
CA VAL A 728 -31.99 -5.11 -3.40
C VAL A 728 -30.66 -5.64 -2.89
N MET A 729 -29.62 -5.69 -3.75
CA MET A 729 -28.28 -6.05 -3.33
C MET A 729 -27.69 -5.08 -2.28
N LEU A 730 -27.87 -3.77 -2.47
CA LEU A 730 -27.47 -2.76 -1.49
C LEU A 730 -28.20 -2.98 -0.17
N LEU A 731 -29.53 -3.21 -0.21
CA LEU A 731 -30.32 -3.52 0.98
C LEU A 731 -29.81 -4.78 1.69
N ALA A 732 -29.52 -5.85 0.95
CA ALA A 732 -28.98 -7.09 1.51
C ALA A 732 -27.66 -6.85 2.24
N ARG A 733 -26.75 -6.05 1.64
CA ARG A 733 -25.47 -5.68 2.27
C ARG A 733 -25.67 -4.83 3.53
N LEU A 734 -26.53 -3.83 3.49
CA LEU A 734 -26.80 -2.99 4.66
C LEU A 734 -27.46 -3.79 5.80
N ALA A 735 -28.34 -4.75 5.47
CA ALA A 735 -29.04 -5.56 6.46
C ALA A 735 -28.11 -6.49 7.24
N ILE A 736 -27.03 -6.97 6.61
CA ILE A 736 -25.97 -7.77 7.24
C ILE A 736 -24.77 -6.92 7.68
N ASP A 737 -24.80 -5.60 7.49
CA ASP A 737 -23.73 -4.73 7.97
C ASP A 737 -24.08 -4.25 9.38
N PRO A 738 -23.38 -4.69 10.45
CA PRO A 738 -23.69 -4.28 11.82
C PRO A 738 -23.57 -2.76 12.01
N GLN A 739 -22.79 -2.06 11.18
CA GLN A 739 -22.57 -0.61 11.25
C GLN A 739 -23.61 0.22 10.51
N ALA A 740 -24.51 -0.40 9.73
CA ALA A 740 -25.55 0.33 9.00
C ALA A 740 -26.65 0.95 9.89
N GLY A 741 -26.57 0.75 11.22
CA GLY A 741 -27.48 1.32 12.21
C GLY A 741 -28.91 0.77 12.13
N PHE A 742 -29.13 -0.39 11.51
CA PHE A 742 -30.44 -1.06 11.48
C PHE A 742 -30.67 -1.72 12.85
N VAL A 743 -31.85 -1.52 13.44
CA VAL A 743 -32.26 -2.31 14.61
C VAL A 743 -32.70 -3.70 14.15
N ASP A 744 -32.64 -4.69 15.03
CA ASP A 744 -32.80 -6.11 14.67
C ASP A 744 -34.11 -6.41 13.94
N SER A 745 -35.20 -5.72 14.29
CA SER A 745 -36.50 -5.84 13.62
C SER A 745 -36.44 -5.45 12.14
N ASP A 746 -35.71 -4.39 11.79
CA ASP A 746 -35.55 -3.93 10.41
C ASP A 746 -34.67 -4.88 9.61
N ARG A 747 -33.60 -5.40 10.25
CA ARG A 747 -32.66 -6.33 9.61
C ARG A 747 -33.38 -7.59 9.18
N GLY A 748 -34.19 -8.16 10.08
CA GLY A 748 -34.96 -9.36 9.77
C GLY A 748 -35.94 -9.15 8.61
N GLN A 749 -36.64 -8.01 8.59
CA GLN A 749 -37.56 -7.68 7.50
C GLN A 749 -36.83 -7.46 6.16
N ALA A 750 -35.70 -6.75 6.18
CA ALA A 750 -34.89 -6.50 4.99
C ALA A 750 -34.31 -7.81 4.41
N ILE A 751 -33.76 -8.68 5.27
CA ILE A 751 -33.22 -9.99 4.86
C ILE A 751 -34.32 -10.86 4.26
N ARG A 752 -35.49 -10.95 4.92
CA ARG A 752 -36.66 -11.67 4.40
C ARG A 752 -37.01 -11.17 3.00
N ALA A 753 -37.17 -9.86 2.83
CA ALA A 753 -37.51 -9.27 1.54
C ALA A 753 -36.51 -9.58 0.44
N CYS A 754 -35.21 -9.53 0.76
CA CYS A 754 -34.14 -9.89 -0.17
C CYS A 754 -34.24 -11.35 -0.63
N TRP A 755 -34.51 -12.28 0.29
CA TRP A 755 -34.76 -13.68 -0.03
C TRP A 755 -36.00 -13.88 -0.89
N HIS A 756 -37.10 -13.20 -0.55
CA HIS A 756 -38.32 -13.26 -1.35
C HIS A 756 -38.10 -12.80 -2.79
N TRP A 757 -37.40 -11.68 -2.97
CA TRP A 757 -37.06 -11.17 -4.28
C TRP A 757 -36.19 -12.16 -5.08
N GLU A 758 -35.13 -12.69 -4.46
CA GLU A 758 -34.21 -13.64 -5.10
C GLU A 758 -34.96 -14.92 -5.53
N PHE A 759 -35.76 -15.51 -4.66
CA PHE A 759 -36.52 -16.71 -5.00
C PHE A 759 -37.60 -16.48 -6.05
N ALA A 760 -38.27 -15.32 -6.02
CA ALA A 760 -39.22 -14.96 -7.06
C ALA A 760 -38.53 -14.82 -8.43
N GLU A 761 -37.33 -14.23 -8.48
CA GLU A 761 -36.54 -14.19 -9.71
C GLU A 761 -36.12 -15.61 -10.14
N GLN A 762 -35.59 -16.45 -9.25
CA GLN A 762 -35.22 -17.83 -9.58
C GLN A 762 -36.39 -18.61 -10.21
N LYS A 763 -37.61 -18.50 -9.66
CA LYS A 763 -38.81 -19.16 -10.20
C LYS A 763 -39.16 -18.73 -11.62
N LYS A 764 -38.95 -17.46 -11.99
CA LYS A 764 -39.25 -16.97 -13.35
C LYS A 764 -38.38 -17.62 -14.43
N TRP A 765 -37.18 -18.09 -14.07
CA TRP A 765 -36.17 -18.51 -15.04
C TRP A 765 -35.77 -19.98 -14.93
N ALA A 766 -36.39 -20.76 -14.03
CA ALA A 766 -35.99 -22.11 -13.64
C ALA A 766 -35.83 -23.10 -14.81
N ASP A 767 -36.55 -22.91 -15.92
CA ASP A 767 -36.51 -23.81 -17.08
C ASP A 767 -35.46 -23.45 -18.16
N ARG A 768 -34.79 -22.29 -18.06
CA ARG A 768 -33.73 -21.93 -19.01
C ARG A 768 -32.40 -22.48 -18.51
N TYR A 769 -31.80 -23.39 -19.28
CA TYR A 769 -30.52 -24.07 -19.00
C TYR A 769 -29.32 -23.13 -18.73
N TRP A 770 -29.47 -21.81 -18.87
CA TRP A 770 -28.44 -20.78 -18.64
C TRP A 770 -28.94 -19.58 -17.81
N ALA A 771 -29.91 -19.81 -16.90
CA ALA A 771 -30.57 -18.76 -16.13
C ALA A 771 -29.68 -18.04 -15.08
N ARG A 772 -30.14 -16.83 -14.73
CA ARG A 772 -29.45 -15.68 -14.13
C ARG A 772 -28.69 -15.93 -12.82
N ARG A 773 -27.76 -15.01 -12.55
CA ARG A 773 -26.85 -14.95 -11.40
C ARG A 773 -27.61 -14.63 -10.09
N ALA A 774 -27.66 -15.58 -9.13
CA ALA A 774 -28.20 -15.42 -7.76
C ALA A 774 -27.37 -14.53 -6.81
N LEU A 775 -27.24 -13.24 -7.15
CA LEU A 775 -26.32 -12.32 -6.45
C LEU A 775 -26.72 -12.12 -4.98
N VAL A 776 -28.01 -11.93 -4.68
CA VAL A 776 -28.47 -11.63 -3.31
C VAL A 776 -28.27 -12.84 -2.41
N ALA A 777 -28.60 -14.04 -2.90
CA ALA A 777 -28.33 -15.28 -2.19
C ALA A 777 -26.85 -15.41 -1.79
N HIS A 778 -25.93 -15.13 -2.72
CA HIS A 778 -24.50 -15.18 -2.43
C HIS A 778 -24.12 -14.23 -1.29
N THR A 779 -24.52 -12.95 -1.36
CA THR A 779 -24.21 -11.95 -0.33
C THR A 779 -24.67 -12.38 1.06
N LEU A 780 -25.92 -12.86 1.16
CA LEU A 780 -26.49 -13.27 2.44
C LEU A 780 -25.86 -14.57 2.98
N LEU A 781 -25.59 -15.55 2.11
CA LEU A 781 -25.01 -16.84 2.52
C LEU A 781 -23.54 -16.75 2.92
N THR A 782 -22.82 -15.70 2.48
CA THR A 782 -21.42 -15.47 2.88
C THR A 782 -21.27 -14.60 4.13
N ALA A 783 -22.36 -14.16 4.76
CA ALA A 783 -22.33 -13.33 5.97
C ALA A 783 -21.66 -14.05 7.16
N ASP A 784 -21.28 -13.32 8.22
CA ASP A 784 -20.56 -13.86 9.38
C ASP A 784 -21.46 -14.69 10.33
N LYS A 785 -20.83 -15.56 11.14
CA LYS A 785 -21.52 -16.59 11.96
C LYS A 785 -22.67 -16.08 12.85
N GLY A 786 -22.57 -14.87 13.39
CA GLY A 786 -23.61 -14.31 14.27
C GLY A 786 -24.91 -13.96 13.53
N GLU A 787 -24.80 -13.53 12.28
CA GLU A 787 -25.92 -13.14 11.44
C GLU A 787 -26.53 -14.34 10.70
N ARG A 788 -25.73 -15.40 10.49
CA ARG A 788 -26.18 -16.65 9.84
C ARG A 788 -27.41 -17.26 10.49
N LEU A 789 -27.51 -17.29 11.82
CA LEU A 789 -28.66 -17.93 12.47
C LEU A 789 -29.98 -17.24 12.09
N ALA A 790 -30.01 -15.91 12.15
CA ALA A 790 -31.17 -15.12 11.73
C ALA A 790 -31.41 -15.23 10.22
N ILE A 791 -30.37 -15.21 9.40
CA ILE A 791 -30.49 -15.40 7.94
C ILE A 791 -31.10 -16.75 7.61
N ASN A 792 -30.72 -17.83 8.31
CA ASN A 792 -31.23 -19.18 8.09
C ASN A 792 -32.73 -19.28 8.39
N GLU A 793 -33.18 -18.74 9.52
CA GLU A 793 -34.60 -18.74 9.89
C GLU A 793 -35.44 -18.01 8.84
N LEU A 794 -34.99 -16.83 8.42
CA LEU A 794 -35.68 -15.99 7.44
C LEU A 794 -35.64 -16.61 6.03
N LEU A 795 -34.55 -17.27 5.67
CA LEU A 795 -34.38 -18.04 4.44
C LEU A 795 -35.39 -19.18 4.37
N VAL A 796 -35.48 -20.00 5.43
CA VAL A 796 -36.41 -21.14 5.49
C VAL A 796 -37.85 -20.66 5.43
N GLU A 797 -38.20 -19.60 6.15
CA GLU A 797 -39.53 -19.01 6.11
C GLU A 797 -39.89 -18.48 4.72
N ALA A 798 -39.01 -17.68 4.10
CA ALA A 798 -39.21 -17.15 2.76
C ALA A 798 -39.32 -18.25 1.69
N ALA A 799 -38.46 -19.27 1.78
CA ALA A 799 -38.49 -20.40 0.86
C ALA A 799 -39.77 -21.22 0.99
N LYS A 800 -40.28 -21.40 2.21
CA LYS A 800 -41.54 -22.09 2.50
C LYS A 800 -42.75 -21.31 1.98
N GLU A 801 -42.82 -20.02 2.27
CA GLU A 801 -43.90 -19.13 1.79
C GLU A 801 -43.98 -19.12 0.26
N LEU A 802 -42.82 -19.04 -0.40
CA LEU A 802 -42.75 -19.03 -1.84
C LEU A 802 -42.77 -20.42 -2.47
N GLN A 803 -42.79 -21.53 -1.72
CA GLN A 803 -42.73 -22.90 -2.25
C GLN A 803 -41.60 -23.10 -3.26
N VAL A 804 -40.36 -22.77 -2.85
CA VAL A 804 -39.18 -22.85 -3.72
C VAL A 804 -38.81 -24.31 -3.99
N THR A 805 -38.67 -24.65 -5.27
CA THR A 805 -38.28 -26.01 -5.71
C THR A 805 -36.93 -26.03 -6.43
N THR A 806 -36.39 -24.87 -6.81
CA THR A 806 -35.12 -24.77 -7.54
C THR A 806 -34.28 -23.63 -7.00
N LEU A 807 -32.99 -23.88 -6.78
CA LEU A 807 -32.01 -22.88 -6.39
C LEU A 807 -30.71 -23.08 -7.17
N SER A 808 -30.18 -21.99 -7.75
CA SER A 808 -28.89 -21.99 -8.44
C SER A 808 -27.92 -21.04 -7.75
N LEU A 809 -26.80 -21.56 -7.25
CA LEU A 809 -25.69 -20.80 -6.66
C LEU A 809 -24.39 -20.95 -7.48
N ALA A 810 -24.51 -21.39 -8.73
CA ALA A 810 -23.37 -21.72 -9.56
C ALA A 810 -22.41 -20.55 -9.86
N ASN A 811 -21.12 -20.87 -10.02
CA ASN A 811 -20.00 -19.93 -10.21
C ASN A 811 -19.86 -18.89 -9.10
N ARG A 812 -20.21 -19.25 -7.86
CA ARG A 812 -20.10 -18.33 -6.71
C ARG A 812 -19.07 -18.82 -5.72
N GLY A 813 -18.48 -17.87 -4.99
CA GLY A 813 -17.59 -18.16 -3.86
C GLY A 813 -18.33 -18.70 -2.63
N VAL A 814 -19.48 -19.36 -2.77
CA VAL A 814 -20.22 -19.96 -1.66
C VAL A 814 -19.52 -21.27 -1.29
N SER A 815 -19.12 -21.41 -0.02
CA SER A 815 -18.50 -22.63 0.51
C SER A 815 -19.33 -23.29 1.62
N ASP A 816 -20.15 -22.53 2.33
CA ASP A 816 -20.98 -23.00 3.45
C ASP A 816 -22.44 -23.18 3.00
N LEU A 817 -22.95 -24.41 3.09
CA LEU A 817 -24.33 -24.75 2.73
C LEU A 817 -25.25 -24.91 3.95
N SER A 818 -24.75 -24.69 5.17
CA SER A 818 -25.54 -24.83 6.41
C SER A 818 -26.89 -24.10 6.37
N PRO A 819 -27.01 -22.90 5.75
CA PRO A 819 -28.29 -22.21 5.62
C PRO A 819 -29.37 -22.98 4.83
N LEU A 820 -28.98 -23.90 3.94
CA LEU A 820 -29.92 -24.68 3.13
C LEU A 820 -30.51 -25.86 3.91
N ALA A 821 -30.00 -26.16 5.10
CA ALA A 821 -30.52 -27.24 5.92
C ALA A 821 -32.00 -26.99 6.26
N GLY A 822 -32.84 -27.99 6.01
CA GLY A 822 -34.28 -27.91 6.28
C GLY A 822 -35.15 -27.35 5.14
N LEU A 823 -34.58 -26.99 3.99
CA LEU A 823 -35.33 -26.63 2.78
C LEU A 823 -35.92 -27.86 2.06
N SER A 824 -36.76 -28.65 2.76
CA SER A 824 -37.23 -29.96 2.29
C SER A 824 -38.03 -29.95 0.98
N GLY A 825 -38.55 -28.79 0.56
CA GLY A 825 -39.23 -28.61 -0.73
C GLY A 825 -38.30 -28.37 -1.93
N LEU A 826 -36.99 -28.33 -1.74
CA LEU A 826 -36.01 -28.08 -2.80
C LEU A 826 -35.80 -29.35 -3.66
N ASN A 827 -36.15 -29.27 -4.94
CA ASN A 827 -36.05 -30.38 -5.90
C ASN A 827 -34.80 -30.30 -6.79
N SER A 828 -34.28 -29.10 -7.05
CA SER A 828 -33.12 -28.89 -7.90
C SER A 828 -32.14 -27.92 -7.24
N LEU A 829 -30.88 -28.33 -7.10
CA LEU A 829 -29.80 -27.50 -6.56
C LEU A 829 -28.60 -27.49 -7.51
N LYS A 830 -28.18 -26.30 -7.95
CA LYS A 830 -27.02 -26.12 -8.84
C LYS A 830 -25.88 -25.41 -8.12
N LEU A 831 -24.75 -26.07 -7.97
CA LEU A 831 -23.56 -25.62 -7.23
C LEU A 831 -22.28 -25.66 -8.08
N TYR A 832 -22.38 -25.83 -9.41
CA TYR A 832 -21.18 -26.00 -10.24
C TYR A 832 -20.22 -24.80 -10.13
N LYS A 833 -18.90 -25.06 -10.19
CA LYS A 833 -17.83 -24.06 -10.03
C LYS A 833 -17.93 -23.23 -8.75
N THR A 834 -18.19 -23.88 -7.63
CA THR A 834 -18.16 -23.28 -6.29
C THR A 834 -17.07 -23.96 -5.43
N PRO A 835 -16.55 -23.31 -4.37
CA PRO A 835 -15.58 -23.91 -3.45
C PRO A 835 -16.19 -24.87 -2.42
N VAL A 836 -17.44 -25.31 -2.59
CA VAL A 836 -18.11 -26.25 -1.66
C VAL A 836 -17.37 -27.59 -1.60
N SER A 837 -17.09 -28.05 -0.39
CA SER A 837 -16.53 -29.38 -0.11
C SER A 837 -17.38 -30.21 0.85
N ASP A 838 -18.12 -29.57 1.77
CA ASP A 838 -18.98 -30.23 2.75
C ASP A 838 -20.44 -30.27 2.28
N LEU A 839 -20.98 -31.49 2.13
CA LEU A 839 -22.36 -31.74 1.71
C LEU A 839 -23.30 -32.09 2.88
N SER A 840 -22.81 -32.12 4.12
CA SER A 840 -23.61 -32.49 5.30
C SER A 840 -24.96 -31.74 5.40
N PRO A 841 -25.06 -30.43 5.05
CA PRO A 841 -26.34 -29.71 5.07
C PRO A 841 -27.40 -30.25 4.10
N LEU A 842 -27.02 -31.07 3.11
CA LEU A 842 -27.93 -31.62 2.10
C LEU A 842 -28.62 -32.92 2.54
N ALA A 843 -28.13 -33.59 3.59
CA ALA A 843 -28.55 -34.95 3.96
C ALA A 843 -30.07 -35.09 4.26
N GLY A 844 -30.71 -34.00 4.70
CA GLY A 844 -32.14 -33.96 5.01
C GLY A 844 -33.05 -33.54 3.84
N LEU A 845 -32.50 -33.19 2.67
CA LEU A 845 -33.26 -32.64 1.54
C LEU A 845 -33.89 -33.74 0.68
N SER A 846 -34.75 -34.57 1.28
CA SER A 846 -35.36 -35.75 0.65
C SER A 846 -36.16 -35.49 -0.64
N GLY A 847 -36.59 -34.24 -0.89
CA GLY A 847 -37.22 -33.82 -2.14
C GLY A 847 -36.25 -33.59 -3.31
N LEU A 848 -34.94 -33.62 -3.08
CA LEU A 848 -33.94 -33.29 -4.11
C LEU A 848 -33.90 -34.37 -5.20
N THR A 849 -34.19 -33.94 -6.43
CA THR A 849 -34.21 -34.78 -7.63
C THR A 849 -33.04 -34.50 -8.58
N SER A 850 -32.50 -33.29 -8.54
CA SER A 850 -31.42 -32.84 -9.43
C SER A 850 -30.35 -32.10 -8.64
N LEU A 851 -29.10 -32.55 -8.76
CA LEU A 851 -27.95 -31.96 -8.07
C LEU A 851 -26.76 -31.81 -9.01
N ASP A 852 -26.30 -30.56 -9.22
CA ASP A 852 -25.08 -30.26 -9.98
C ASP A 852 -23.94 -29.82 -9.04
N LEU A 853 -22.90 -30.64 -8.94
CA LEU A 853 -21.69 -30.39 -8.15
C LEU A 853 -20.45 -30.26 -9.05
N SER A 854 -20.61 -30.06 -10.35
CA SER A 854 -19.47 -30.09 -11.28
C SER A 854 -18.43 -29.00 -11.00
N ALA A 855 -17.15 -29.34 -11.14
CA ALA A 855 -16.02 -28.48 -10.83
C ALA A 855 -16.04 -27.90 -9.41
N THR A 856 -16.39 -28.73 -8.42
CA THR A 856 -16.27 -28.43 -6.98
C THR A 856 -15.23 -29.35 -6.32
N PRO A 857 -14.61 -28.97 -5.19
CA PRO A 857 -13.63 -29.81 -4.47
C PRO A 857 -14.25 -30.98 -3.67
N VAL A 858 -15.53 -31.31 -3.89
CA VAL A 858 -16.22 -32.43 -3.20
C VAL A 858 -15.49 -33.77 -3.43
N SER A 859 -15.36 -34.55 -2.36
CA SER A 859 -14.80 -35.92 -2.38
C SER A 859 -15.65 -36.93 -1.62
N ASP A 860 -16.37 -36.50 -0.58
CA ASP A 860 -17.26 -37.34 0.22
C ASP A 860 -18.72 -37.20 -0.24
N LEU A 861 -19.35 -38.32 -0.57
CA LEU A 861 -20.74 -38.42 -1.00
C LEU A 861 -21.66 -38.99 0.09
N SER A 862 -21.15 -39.32 1.28
CA SER A 862 -21.92 -39.91 2.38
C SER A 862 -23.21 -39.13 2.71
N PRO A 863 -23.23 -37.79 2.68
CA PRO A 863 -24.46 -37.01 2.90
C PRO A 863 -25.56 -37.25 1.85
N LEU A 864 -25.26 -37.82 0.68
CA LEU A 864 -26.23 -38.06 -0.38
C LEU A 864 -26.95 -39.42 -0.25
N ALA A 865 -26.48 -40.32 0.62
CA ALA A 865 -26.96 -41.71 0.67
C ALA A 865 -28.48 -41.85 0.97
N GLY A 866 -29.07 -40.88 1.66
CA GLY A 866 -30.50 -40.85 1.99
C GLY A 866 -31.40 -40.20 0.92
N LEU A 867 -30.84 -39.62 -0.14
CA LEU A 867 -31.57 -38.82 -1.13
C LEU A 867 -32.20 -39.70 -2.23
N SER A 868 -33.04 -40.66 -1.83
CA SER A 868 -33.64 -41.67 -2.72
C SER A 868 -34.44 -41.11 -3.90
N GLY A 869 -34.87 -39.84 -3.84
CA GLY A 869 -35.54 -39.13 -4.93
C GLY A 869 -34.61 -38.58 -6.03
N LEU A 870 -33.28 -38.66 -5.85
CA LEU A 870 -32.30 -38.11 -6.79
C LEU A 870 -32.31 -38.88 -8.12
N THR A 871 -32.64 -38.20 -9.21
CA THR A 871 -32.71 -38.76 -10.57
C THR A 871 -31.58 -38.30 -11.47
N TRP A 872 -30.99 -37.13 -11.18
CA TRP A 872 -29.91 -36.52 -11.95
C TRP A 872 -28.79 -36.03 -11.04
N LEU A 873 -27.57 -36.52 -11.26
CA LEU A 873 -26.39 -36.16 -10.49
C LEU A 873 -25.20 -35.88 -11.41
N ASN A 874 -24.61 -34.69 -11.27
CA ASN A 874 -23.40 -34.30 -12.00
C ASN A 874 -22.23 -34.08 -11.04
N LEU A 875 -21.20 -34.91 -11.17
CA LEU A 875 -19.97 -34.91 -10.39
C LEU A 875 -18.73 -34.62 -11.25
N ASN A 876 -18.92 -34.12 -12.47
CA ASN A 876 -17.81 -33.87 -13.40
C ASN A 876 -16.74 -32.95 -12.78
N GLY A 877 -15.47 -33.36 -12.81
CA GLY A 877 -14.35 -32.57 -12.32
C GLY A 877 -14.32 -32.39 -10.79
N THR A 878 -14.94 -33.31 -10.05
CA THR A 878 -14.83 -33.42 -8.59
C THR A 878 -13.71 -34.37 -8.17
N GLN A 879 -13.43 -34.47 -6.87
CA GLN A 879 -12.40 -35.35 -6.31
C GLN A 879 -12.94 -36.70 -5.83
N VAL A 880 -14.17 -37.05 -6.21
CA VAL A 880 -14.83 -38.30 -5.82
C VAL A 880 -14.07 -39.52 -6.36
N SER A 881 -13.95 -40.53 -5.50
CA SER A 881 -13.38 -41.85 -5.84
C SER A 881 -14.25 -43.02 -5.35
N ASP A 882 -15.00 -42.84 -4.26
CA ASP A 882 -15.91 -43.83 -3.70
C ASP A 882 -17.37 -43.53 -4.11
N LEU A 883 -18.03 -44.52 -4.70
CA LEU A 883 -19.44 -44.46 -5.12
C LEU A 883 -20.38 -45.24 -4.18
N SER A 884 -19.87 -45.86 -3.11
CA SER A 884 -20.67 -46.62 -2.15
C SER A 884 -21.90 -45.87 -1.62
N PRO A 885 -21.83 -44.55 -1.33
CA PRO A 885 -23.01 -43.78 -0.92
C PRO A 885 -24.13 -43.71 -1.96
N LEU A 886 -23.86 -43.98 -3.24
CA LEU A 886 -24.87 -43.94 -4.31
C LEU A 886 -25.64 -45.25 -4.47
N ALA A 887 -25.21 -46.35 -3.86
CA ALA A 887 -25.75 -47.70 -4.11
C ALA A 887 -27.25 -47.85 -3.81
N GLY A 888 -27.79 -47.02 -2.90
CA GLY A 888 -29.21 -47.00 -2.53
C GLY A 888 -30.09 -46.09 -3.39
N LEU A 889 -29.52 -45.30 -4.31
CA LEU A 889 -30.23 -44.27 -5.09
C LEU A 889 -30.92 -44.86 -6.32
N SER A 890 -31.81 -45.82 -6.10
CA SER A 890 -32.50 -46.58 -7.18
C SER A 890 -33.28 -45.73 -8.19
N GLY A 891 -33.62 -44.48 -7.84
CA GLY A 891 -34.23 -43.50 -8.73
C GLY A 891 -33.26 -42.80 -9.70
N LEU A 892 -31.94 -42.99 -9.56
CA LEU A 892 -30.94 -42.30 -10.37
C LEU A 892 -31.00 -42.76 -11.83
N THR A 893 -31.27 -41.82 -12.73
CA THR A 893 -31.39 -42.06 -14.18
C THR A 893 -30.20 -41.53 -14.98
N TRP A 894 -29.52 -40.53 -14.42
CA TRP A 894 -28.42 -39.82 -15.05
C TRP A 894 -27.26 -39.59 -14.09
N LEU A 895 -26.07 -40.02 -14.49
CA LEU A 895 -24.86 -39.86 -13.70
C LEU A 895 -23.67 -39.41 -14.58
N ASP A 896 -23.10 -38.25 -14.27
CA ASP A 896 -21.89 -37.74 -14.91
C ASP A 896 -20.70 -37.80 -13.94
N LEU A 897 -19.71 -38.62 -14.27
CA LEU A 897 -18.50 -38.87 -13.50
C LEU A 897 -17.23 -38.41 -14.24
N ARG A 898 -17.34 -37.56 -15.27
CA ARG A 898 -16.15 -37.15 -16.05
C ARG A 898 -15.09 -36.54 -15.17
N ASN A 899 -13.82 -36.79 -15.50
CA ASN A 899 -12.68 -36.18 -14.80
C ASN A 899 -12.72 -36.39 -13.27
N THR A 900 -13.25 -37.53 -12.81
CA THR A 900 -13.21 -37.95 -11.40
C THR A 900 -12.15 -39.04 -11.19
N ARG A 901 -11.97 -39.48 -9.94
CA ARG A 901 -10.98 -40.50 -9.54
C ARG A 901 -11.61 -41.90 -9.36
N VAL A 902 -12.84 -42.09 -9.84
CA VAL A 902 -13.58 -43.35 -9.72
C VAL A 902 -12.94 -44.45 -10.56
N SER A 903 -12.69 -45.60 -9.95
CA SER A 903 -12.18 -46.80 -10.64
C SER A 903 -13.09 -48.02 -10.49
N ASP A 904 -13.89 -48.08 -9.43
CA ASP A 904 -14.83 -49.17 -9.15
C ASP A 904 -16.27 -48.73 -9.43
N LEU A 905 -16.99 -49.51 -10.25
CA LEU A 905 -18.39 -49.29 -10.59
C LEU A 905 -19.34 -50.27 -9.88
N SER A 906 -18.83 -51.18 -9.03
CA SER A 906 -19.64 -52.15 -8.29
C SER A 906 -20.82 -51.52 -7.52
N PRO A 907 -20.68 -50.33 -6.90
CA PRO A 907 -21.81 -49.66 -6.25
C PRO A 907 -22.97 -49.29 -7.18
N LEU A 908 -22.75 -49.22 -8.50
CA LEU A 908 -23.80 -48.86 -9.47
C LEU A 908 -24.63 -50.06 -9.95
N ALA A 909 -24.21 -51.30 -9.67
CA ALA A 909 -24.83 -52.51 -10.22
C ALA A 909 -26.32 -52.68 -9.86
N GLY A 910 -26.76 -52.09 -8.74
CA GLY A 910 -28.16 -52.12 -8.27
C GLY A 910 -29.04 -50.99 -8.80
N LEU A 911 -28.49 -50.02 -9.55
CA LEU A 911 -29.21 -48.81 -9.99
C LEU A 911 -30.03 -49.06 -11.26
N SER A 912 -31.02 -49.94 -11.17
CA SER A 912 -31.86 -50.38 -12.31
C SER A 912 -32.61 -49.26 -13.06
N GLY A 913 -32.67 -48.06 -12.50
CA GLY A 913 -33.22 -46.85 -13.13
C GLY A 913 -32.25 -46.12 -14.08
N LEU A 914 -30.96 -46.45 -14.07
CA LEU A 914 -29.91 -45.71 -14.76
C LEU A 914 -30.03 -45.87 -16.28
N THR A 915 -30.09 -44.74 -16.98
CA THR A 915 -30.22 -44.68 -18.45
C THR A 915 -28.97 -44.15 -19.13
N TRP A 916 -28.19 -43.33 -18.42
CA TRP A 916 -26.98 -42.71 -18.94
C TRP A 916 -25.90 -42.67 -17.88
N VAL A 917 -24.70 -43.09 -18.28
CA VAL A 917 -23.48 -42.96 -17.47
C VAL A 917 -22.38 -42.40 -18.33
N GLU A 918 -21.71 -41.38 -17.80
CA GLU A 918 -20.59 -40.75 -18.46
C GLU A 918 -19.31 -40.92 -17.60
N LEU A 919 -18.31 -41.57 -18.15
CA LEU A 919 -17.08 -42.04 -17.49
C LEU A 919 -15.80 -41.53 -18.18
N ARG A 920 -15.89 -40.61 -19.15
CA ARG A 920 -14.68 -40.09 -19.82
C ARG A 920 -13.70 -39.49 -18.81
N ASN A 921 -12.42 -39.79 -19.01
CA ASN A 921 -11.31 -39.37 -18.15
C ASN A 921 -11.41 -39.85 -16.69
N THR A 922 -11.90 -41.08 -16.48
CA THR A 922 -11.87 -41.77 -15.18
C THR A 922 -10.90 -42.96 -15.23
N PRO A 923 -10.34 -43.43 -14.11
CA PRO A 923 -9.49 -44.62 -14.06
C PRO A 923 -10.19 -45.97 -14.26
N VAL A 924 -11.50 -46.00 -14.57
CA VAL A 924 -12.27 -47.24 -14.81
C VAL A 924 -11.63 -48.11 -15.90
N SER A 925 -11.61 -49.42 -15.66
CA SER A 925 -11.15 -50.44 -16.62
C SER A 925 -12.10 -51.63 -16.79
N ASP A 926 -13.19 -51.69 -16.01
CA ASP A 926 -14.16 -52.79 -16.05
C ASP A 926 -15.59 -52.24 -16.02
N LEU A 927 -16.35 -52.50 -17.09
CA LEU A 927 -17.76 -52.12 -17.19
C LEU A 927 -18.72 -53.26 -16.84
N SER A 928 -18.22 -54.44 -16.46
CA SER A 928 -19.04 -55.59 -16.08
C SER A 928 -20.10 -55.29 -15.01
N PRO A 929 -19.84 -54.42 -14.00
CA PRO A 929 -20.87 -54.03 -13.03
C PRO A 929 -22.11 -53.38 -13.64
N LEU A 930 -22.02 -52.80 -14.84
CA LEU A 930 -23.14 -52.15 -15.53
C LEU A 930 -23.97 -53.14 -16.38
N ALA A 931 -23.53 -54.39 -16.56
CA ALA A 931 -24.13 -55.34 -17.50
C ALA A 931 -25.60 -55.69 -17.19
N GLY A 932 -26.00 -55.61 -15.91
CA GLY A 932 -27.35 -55.91 -15.43
C GLY A 932 -28.34 -54.72 -15.50
N LEU A 933 -27.89 -53.54 -15.93
CA LEU A 933 -28.71 -52.33 -15.96
C LEU A 933 -29.53 -52.27 -17.26
N THR A 934 -30.68 -52.94 -17.29
CA THR A 934 -31.49 -53.14 -18.51
C THR A 934 -32.07 -51.87 -19.13
N LYS A 935 -32.07 -50.74 -18.41
CA LYS A 935 -32.55 -49.43 -18.90
C LYS A 935 -31.41 -48.55 -19.44
N LEU A 936 -30.17 -48.99 -19.34
CA LEU A 936 -29.00 -48.22 -19.74
C LEU A 936 -28.95 -48.12 -21.27
N SER A 937 -29.16 -46.92 -21.80
CA SER A 937 -29.15 -46.65 -23.23
C SER A 937 -27.86 -45.98 -23.69
N HIS A 938 -27.11 -45.37 -22.78
CA HIS A 938 -25.88 -44.69 -23.13
C HIS A 938 -24.76 -44.80 -22.09
N VAL A 939 -23.57 -45.18 -22.56
CA VAL A 939 -22.34 -45.21 -21.76
C VAL A 939 -21.21 -44.55 -22.55
N TRP A 940 -20.66 -43.45 -22.03
CA TRP A 940 -19.42 -42.88 -22.57
C TRP A 940 -18.25 -43.24 -21.67
N VAL A 941 -17.17 -43.67 -22.27
CA VAL A 941 -15.93 -44.02 -21.59
C VAL A 941 -14.76 -43.66 -22.49
N SER A 942 -13.62 -43.30 -21.90
CA SER A 942 -12.40 -43.08 -22.69
C SER A 942 -11.87 -44.41 -23.20
N ALA A 943 -11.43 -44.46 -24.46
CA ALA A 943 -10.77 -45.64 -25.01
C ALA A 943 -9.50 -45.98 -24.21
N ARG A 944 -9.34 -47.26 -23.84
CA ARG A 944 -8.21 -47.79 -23.09
C ARG A 944 -7.90 -49.22 -23.55
N GLU A 945 -6.61 -49.60 -23.56
CA GLU A 945 -6.16 -50.91 -24.07
C GLU A 945 -6.76 -52.11 -23.32
N ASN A 946 -7.05 -51.97 -22.03
CA ASN A 946 -7.54 -53.06 -21.16
C ASN A 946 -8.99 -52.88 -20.69
N LEU A 947 -9.80 -52.09 -21.40
CA LEU A 947 -11.20 -51.86 -21.01
C LEU A 947 -12.05 -53.11 -21.24
N LYS A 948 -12.60 -53.69 -20.16
CA LYS A 948 -13.54 -54.81 -20.26
C LYS A 948 -14.95 -54.29 -20.53
N ILE A 949 -15.50 -54.65 -21.69
CA ILE A 949 -16.85 -54.30 -22.12
C ILE A 949 -17.70 -55.58 -22.19
N PRO A 950 -18.74 -55.73 -21.34
CA PRO A 950 -19.65 -56.87 -21.40
C PRO A 950 -20.45 -56.86 -22.70
N GLU A 951 -20.86 -58.04 -23.19
CA GLU A 951 -21.57 -58.17 -24.47
C GLU A 951 -22.86 -57.33 -24.54
N SER A 952 -23.56 -57.17 -23.41
CA SER A 952 -24.78 -56.36 -23.32
C SER A 952 -24.58 -54.86 -23.59
N LEU A 953 -23.33 -54.36 -23.59
CA LEU A 953 -23.00 -52.95 -23.78
C LEU A 953 -22.16 -52.70 -25.05
N ARG A 954 -22.11 -53.65 -26.00
CA ARG A 954 -21.28 -53.55 -27.23
C ARG A 954 -21.95 -52.82 -28.43
N GLY A 955 -23.02 -52.06 -28.19
CA GLY A 955 -23.67 -51.18 -29.18
C GLY A 955 -23.57 -49.72 -28.75
#